data_AF-A0A2T1C9Z4-F1
#
_entry.id   AF-A0A2T1C9Z4-F1
#
_cell.length_a   1.000
_cell.length_b   1.000
_cell.length_c   1.000
_cell.angle_alpha   90.00
_cell.angle_beta   90.00
_cell.angle_gamma   90.00
#
_symmetry.space_group_name_H-M   'P 1'
#
loop_
_entity.id
_entity.type
_entity.pdbx_description
1 polymer ?
#
loop_
_entity_poly.entity_id
_entity_poly.type
_entity_poly.pdbx_seq_one_letter_code
_entity_poly.pdbx_strand_id
1 'polypeptide(L)'
;LQLKNFLPSLGLLKDSGIADKNNPSDIAKRLSDNLKLVEGARSADKNELKRIQSYINTLTNSDKKQAKQIQRNIRKLAEQPGSQDVLQELDFADSQKVWLGRKASSGKTPDSSKTTFSPIQALTVKAILDKDENLLDDFYESVNQAIERIEDEGKEGKLVELSQDAYGSRPTLQISQNLLRLIYAGTSRKTWGMLVKVQDLSESAILEVDEWGEREYFEFNAEMGTGGLINTFVGAEALNPQVQSLADELQRHRSVLVEHLSSLTASPLTILAAKSEVRQAAKQYLQTYSNLLEALSANAQDARDASSLAADLFASVMALETYIFKKEDEIAAVLSPLHPLHLWRWVVASGELLDRNEEFNPVELAAIEETLTTDLHYLTSLHLPEEVTKLPAIDLGLAGQVGSLPLYKKNPRSLSIDDGVKSVGKLVTDLAQMRPFVRHGLRVMLINPPCPENFVQELVKHVQPDTNPSGQTISGLHIRIRYTAEDAINWLDTLDDLDEEAKELIALGQHIGRVSLDVSNQKISPLALETELSQKPAHLTVVFDPFEVKGGRFKREGTFSLNPWVLSYRYAYDKIKKKVDQIPIADSNVFGSYLQLVGTLEPRLKNQTVAHAANAEESVQHIARLAQSSTWTVVADRHGVPLNNHKVGHTFCVDVRQEKRRVLTTLAHDLEPFEQALSRELRKTFFDAAKNTLTEIVTDLVSLEPEGILGVGSASKEGDRTTKAALGKIVVVRSYRRDHPAGLAVSLDTPEARQWLVAGRVVDGAENRRQADLIGLRESEDGGLILDIVEVKTHDAGALYNVTDGVISGKPVDQVMATYRAIISIFGGTEAEASPLVRPRREVLRNHFYQACLRDGDPEFKQHWHSLLNDLFDRKIPLKIQAEIIRVQLASVAPSEHVTLVT
;
A
#
# COMPACT_ATOMS: atom_id res chain seq x y z
N LEU A 1 -12.22 -42.42 -28.59
CA LEU A 1 -11.10 -43.33 -28.94
C LEU A 1 -10.57 -43.22 -30.39
N GLN A 2 -11.33 -42.71 -31.37
CA GLN A 2 -10.85 -42.58 -32.77
C GLN A 2 -10.18 -41.22 -33.12
N LEU A 3 -10.42 -40.14 -32.36
CA LEU A 3 -9.94 -38.77 -32.65
C LEU A 3 -8.41 -38.64 -32.74
N LYS A 4 -7.64 -39.37 -31.90
CA LYS A 4 -6.17 -39.28 -31.84
C LYS A 4 -5.46 -39.61 -33.17
N ASN A 5 -6.07 -40.43 -34.01
CA ASN A 5 -5.50 -40.86 -35.29
C ASN A 5 -5.87 -39.91 -36.45
N PHE A 6 -6.87 -39.05 -36.28
CA PHE A 6 -7.30 -38.08 -37.30
C PHE A 6 -6.61 -36.71 -37.12
N LEU A 7 -5.99 -36.43 -35.98
CA LEU A 7 -5.26 -35.16 -35.74
C LEU A 7 -4.20 -34.84 -36.81
N PRO A 8 -3.39 -35.80 -37.31
CA PRO A 8 -2.45 -35.54 -38.41
C PRO A 8 -3.11 -35.08 -39.71
N SER A 9 -4.34 -35.55 -40.02
CA SER A 9 -5.10 -35.07 -41.18
C SER A 9 -5.56 -33.62 -41.04
N LEU A 10 -5.63 -33.11 -39.81
CA LEU A 10 -5.92 -31.71 -39.47
C LEU A 10 -4.64 -30.86 -39.31
N GLY A 11 -3.46 -31.42 -39.61
CA GLY A 11 -2.18 -30.72 -39.47
C GLY A 11 -1.65 -30.65 -38.03
N LEU A 12 -2.14 -31.52 -37.13
CA LEU A 12 -1.74 -31.59 -35.72
C LEU A 12 -0.96 -32.88 -35.41
N LEU A 13 -0.21 -32.90 -34.30
CA LEU A 13 0.44 -34.13 -33.82
C LEU A 13 -0.58 -35.09 -33.21
N LYS A 14 -0.24 -36.39 -33.19
CA LYS A 14 -1.02 -37.38 -32.43
C LYS A 14 -1.02 -36.97 -30.96
N ASP A 15 -2.18 -36.95 -30.31
CA ASP A 15 -2.29 -36.63 -28.89
C ASP A 15 -3.29 -37.58 -28.22
N SER A 16 -2.77 -38.52 -27.45
CA SER A 16 -3.61 -39.49 -26.73
C SER A 16 -4.37 -38.85 -25.56
N GLY A 17 -3.81 -37.82 -24.92
CA GLY A 17 -4.39 -37.20 -23.73
C GLY A 17 -5.46 -36.15 -24.03
N ILE A 18 -5.80 -35.94 -25.32
CA ILE A 18 -6.99 -35.16 -25.69
C ILE A 18 -8.28 -35.90 -25.30
N ALA A 19 -8.24 -37.24 -25.30
CA ALA A 19 -9.37 -38.08 -24.91
C ALA A 19 -9.64 -38.06 -23.41
N ASP A 20 -8.67 -37.61 -22.60
CA ASP A 20 -8.77 -37.52 -21.14
C ASP A 20 -9.36 -36.18 -20.66
N LYS A 21 -9.74 -35.29 -21.59
CA LYS A 21 -10.33 -33.98 -21.28
C LYS A 21 -11.85 -34.03 -21.44
N ASN A 22 -12.58 -33.72 -20.36
CA ASN A 22 -14.04 -33.76 -20.32
C ASN A 22 -14.69 -32.37 -20.55
N ASN A 23 -13.90 -31.29 -20.59
CA ASN A 23 -14.37 -29.91 -20.77
C ASN A 23 -13.96 -29.38 -22.17
N PRO A 24 -14.89 -28.80 -22.95
CA PRO A 24 -14.59 -28.16 -24.24
C PRO A 24 -13.47 -27.12 -24.21
N SER A 25 -13.35 -26.34 -23.13
CA SER A 25 -12.28 -25.33 -22.98
C SER A 25 -10.89 -25.96 -22.88
N ASP A 26 -10.78 -27.07 -22.15
CA ASP A 26 -9.52 -27.80 -22.00
C ASP A 26 -9.11 -28.53 -23.29
N ILE A 27 -10.10 -29.05 -24.04
CA ILE A 27 -9.87 -29.63 -25.36
C ILE A 27 -9.38 -28.55 -26.34
N ALA A 28 -10.04 -27.38 -26.37
CA ALA A 28 -9.65 -26.27 -27.24
C ALA A 28 -8.25 -25.74 -26.91
N LYS A 29 -7.93 -25.57 -25.62
CA LYS A 29 -6.59 -25.19 -25.17
C LYS A 29 -5.54 -26.21 -25.59
N ARG A 30 -5.81 -27.51 -25.40
CA ARG A 30 -4.89 -28.58 -25.76
C ARG A 30 -4.65 -28.70 -27.28
N LEU A 31 -5.69 -28.48 -28.09
CA LEU A 31 -5.57 -28.36 -29.54
C LEU A 31 -4.75 -27.13 -29.95
N SER A 32 -4.95 -25.99 -29.28
CA SER A 32 -4.17 -24.77 -29.52
C SER A 32 -2.69 -24.96 -29.20
N ASP A 33 -2.37 -25.62 -28.07
CA ASP A 33 -0.99 -25.91 -27.69
C ASP A 33 -0.32 -26.88 -28.67
N ASN A 34 -1.07 -27.86 -29.18
CA ASN A 34 -0.62 -28.79 -30.23
C ASN A 34 -0.32 -28.04 -31.54
N LEU A 35 -1.22 -27.15 -31.96
CA LEU A 35 -1.02 -26.33 -33.16
C LEU A 35 0.22 -25.44 -33.04
N LYS A 36 0.39 -24.74 -31.92
CA LYS A 36 1.56 -23.89 -31.65
C LYS A 36 2.88 -24.66 -31.72
N LEU A 37 2.88 -25.89 -31.21
CA LEU A 37 4.05 -26.76 -31.28
C LEU A 37 4.38 -27.14 -32.73
N VAL A 38 3.37 -27.48 -33.53
CA VAL A 38 3.56 -27.78 -34.97
C VAL A 38 4.05 -26.56 -35.74
N GLU A 39 3.47 -25.39 -35.50
CA GLU A 39 3.88 -24.14 -36.14
C GLU A 39 5.32 -23.79 -35.79
N GLY A 40 5.68 -23.84 -34.50
CA GLY A 40 7.06 -23.65 -34.04
C GLY A 40 8.02 -24.68 -34.65
N ALA A 41 7.63 -25.95 -34.70
CA ALA A 41 8.45 -27.00 -35.31
C ALA A 41 8.63 -26.81 -36.83
N ARG A 42 7.65 -26.25 -37.54
CA ARG A 42 7.74 -25.93 -38.97
C ARG A 42 8.65 -24.74 -39.25
N SER A 43 8.70 -23.76 -38.36
CA SER A 43 9.55 -22.58 -38.47
C SER A 43 10.88 -22.71 -37.72
N ALA A 44 11.24 -23.93 -37.28
CA ALA A 44 12.33 -24.14 -36.35
C ALA A 44 13.68 -23.63 -36.88
N ASP A 45 14.34 -22.74 -36.15
CA ASP A 45 15.61 -22.15 -36.56
C ASP A 45 16.85 -22.94 -36.05
N LYS A 46 18.05 -22.50 -36.43
CA LYS A 46 19.31 -23.14 -36.00
C LYS A 46 19.54 -23.02 -34.49
N ASN A 47 19.03 -21.99 -33.82
CA ASN A 47 19.21 -21.76 -32.39
C ASN A 47 18.27 -22.65 -31.57
N GLU A 48 17.03 -22.84 -32.01
CA GLU A 48 16.06 -23.75 -31.40
C GLU A 48 16.52 -25.20 -31.50
N LEU A 49 17.05 -25.62 -32.66
CA LEU A 49 17.62 -26.95 -32.83
C LEU A 49 18.86 -27.18 -31.94
N LYS A 50 19.69 -26.14 -31.72
CA LYS A 50 20.80 -26.19 -30.75
C LYS A 50 20.31 -26.31 -29.31
N ARG A 51 19.24 -25.61 -28.93
CA ARG A 51 18.62 -25.71 -27.60
C ARG A 51 18.10 -27.12 -27.33
N ILE A 52 17.38 -27.70 -28.29
CA ILE A 52 16.92 -29.10 -28.22
C ILE A 52 18.12 -30.05 -28.12
N GLN A 53 19.19 -29.82 -28.88
CA GLN A 53 20.40 -30.64 -28.82
C GLN A 53 21.09 -30.58 -27.44
N SER A 54 21.12 -29.40 -26.82
CA SER A 54 21.64 -29.20 -25.47
C SER A 54 20.83 -30.00 -24.44
N TYR A 55 19.49 -29.93 -24.51
CA TYR A 55 18.60 -30.72 -23.67
C TYR A 55 18.84 -32.24 -23.84
N ILE A 56 18.93 -32.72 -25.07
CA ILE A 56 19.20 -34.15 -25.38
C ILE A 56 20.51 -34.62 -24.76
N ASN A 57 21.51 -33.74 -24.64
CA ASN A 57 22.79 -34.11 -24.03
C ASN A 57 22.69 -34.38 -22.53
N THR A 58 21.67 -33.83 -21.85
CA THR A 58 21.40 -34.03 -20.41
C THR A 58 20.60 -35.30 -20.08
N LEU A 59 20.11 -36.03 -21.09
CA LEU A 59 19.27 -37.22 -20.93
C LEU A 59 20.08 -38.52 -20.81
N THR A 60 19.49 -39.52 -20.13
CA THR A 60 20.01 -40.89 -20.01
C THR A 60 19.96 -41.63 -21.35
N ASN A 61 20.72 -42.75 -21.50
CA ASN A 61 20.92 -43.41 -22.79
C ASN A 61 19.62 -43.89 -23.50
N SER A 62 18.59 -44.33 -22.77
CA SER A 62 17.29 -44.72 -23.38
C SER A 62 16.53 -43.51 -23.91
N ASP A 63 16.39 -42.48 -23.08
CA ASP A 63 15.57 -41.29 -23.37
C ASP A 63 16.25 -40.41 -24.42
N LYS A 64 17.58 -40.41 -24.43
CA LYS A 64 18.41 -39.75 -25.45
C LYS A 64 18.19 -40.32 -26.85
N LYS A 65 17.93 -41.64 -26.97
CA LYS A 65 17.64 -42.27 -28.28
C LYS A 65 16.28 -41.82 -28.81
N GLN A 66 15.25 -41.81 -27.96
CA GLN A 66 13.91 -41.35 -28.32
C GLN A 66 13.90 -39.85 -28.63
N ALA A 67 14.53 -39.02 -27.80
CA ALA A 67 14.60 -37.58 -28.01
C ALA A 67 15.39 -37.18 -29.28
N LYS A 68 16.47 -37.91 -29.62
CA LYS A 68 17.17 -37.74 -30.91
C LYS A 68 16.28 -38.08 -32.11
N GLN A 69 15.43 -39.09 -32.00
CA GLN A 69 14.49 -39.44 -33.06
C GLN A 69 13.42 -38.36 -33.24
N ILE A 70 12.87 -37.84 -32.14
CA ILE A 70 11.92 -36.72 -32.15
C ILE A 70 12.55 -35.46 -32.75
N GLN A 71 13.78 -35.10 -32.36
CA GLN A 71 14.51 -33.97 -32.95
C GLN A 71 14.74 -34.13 -34.46
N ARG A 72 15.07 -35.34 -34.93
CA ARG A 72 15.19 -35.62 -36.38
C ARG A 72 13.87 -35.42 -37.10
N ASN A 73 12.77 -35.86 -36.51
CA ASN A 73 11.45 -35.73 -37.11
C ASN A 73 10.93 -34.28 -37.08
N ILE A 74 11.23 -33.51 -36.03
CA ILE A 74 11.01 -32.06 -35.99
C ILE A 74 11.81 -31.35 -37.10
N ARG A 75 13.07 -31.73 -37.29
CA ARG A 75 13.89 -31.18 -38.37
C ARG A 75 13.34 -31.53 -39.76
N LYS A 76 12.89 -32.77 -39.97
CA LYS A 76 12.19 -33.17 -41.21
C LYS A 76 10.90 -32.36 -41.42
N LEU A 77 10.18 -32.05 -40.35
CA LEU A 77 8.97 -31.24 -40.41
C LEU A 77 9.26 -29.78 -40.79
N ALA A 78 10.37 -29.21 -40.32
CA ALA A 78 10.87 -27.90 -40.75
C ALA A 78 11.31 -27.90 -42.23
N GLU A 79 11.97 -28.96 -42.68
CA GLU A 79 12.42 -29.12 -44.06
C GLU A 79 11.26 -29.43 -45.03
N GLN A 80 10.17 -30.03 -44.54
CA GLN A 80 8.98 -30.39 -45.31
C GLN A 80 7.67 -30.05 -44.55
N PRO A 81 7.28 -28.75 -44.48
CA PRO A 81 6.18 -28.28 -43.62
C PRO A 81 4.82 -28.93 -43.93
N GLY A 82 4.60 -29.38 -45.17
CA GLY A 82 3.35 -30.02 -45.62
C GLY A 82 3.27 -31.54 -45.42
N SER A 83 4.31 -32.20 -44.89
CA SER A 83 4.35 -33.67 -44.81
C SER A 83 3.48 -34.22 -43.68
N GLN A 84 2.34 -34.83 -44.04
CA GLN A 84 1.47 -35.51 -43.08
C GLN A 84 2.11 -36.78 -42.50
N ASP A 85 3.00 -37.44 -43.25
CA ASP A 85 3.68 -38.66 -42.80
C ASP A 85 4.56 -38.37 -41.58
N VAL A 86 5.24 -37.22 -41.55
CA VAL A 86 6.07 -36.80 -40.41
C VAL A 86 5.22 -36.48 -39.17
N LEU A 87 4.05 -35.86 -39.36
CA LEU A 87 3.10 -35.59 -38.26
C LEU A 87 2.55 -36.90 -37.66
N GLN A 88 2.44 -37.98 -38.45
CA GLN A 88 2.02 -39.28 -37.94
C GLN A 88 3.09 -39.98 -37.09
N GLU A 89 4.37 -39.63 -37.26
CA GLU A 89 5.48 -40.20 -36.49
C GLU A 89 5.72 -39.49 -35.14
N LEU A 90 5.03 -38.39 -34.86
CA LEU A 90 5.23 -37.55 -33.68
C LEU A 90 3.99 -37.56 -32.76
N ASP A 91 4.23 -37.77 -31.46
CA ASP A 91 3.23 -37.59 -30.40
C ASP A 91 3.42 -36.23 -29.73
N PHE A 92 2.32 -35.54 -29.41
CA PHE A 92 2.31 -34.21 -28.84
C PHE A 92 3.02 -34.14 -27.49
N ALA A 93 2.75 -35.06 -26.56
CA ALA A 93 3.29 -34.98 -25.21
C ALA A 93 4.81 -35.18 -25.20
N ASP A 94 5.30 -36.11 -26.01
CA ASP A 94 6.74 -36.38 -26.12
C ASP A 94 7.47 -35.32 -26.93
N SER A 95 6.85 -34.83 -28.01
CA SER A 95 7.39 -33.72 -28.81
C SER A 95 7.44 -32.42 -28.03
N GLN A 96 6.42 -32.13 -27.22
CA GLN A 96 6.38 -30.96 -26.35
C GLN A 96 7.47 -31.01 -25.28
N LYS A 97 7.75 -32.18 -24.68
CA LYS A 97 8.86 -32.35 -23.72
C LYS A 97 10.22 -32.06 -24.37
N VAL A 98 10.46 -32.61 -25.56
CA VAL A 98 11.71 -32.41 -26.30
C VAL A 98 11.85 -30.96 -26.79
N TRP A 99 10.76 -30.38 -27.25
CA TRP A 99 10.70 -28.99 -27.72
C TRP A 99 10.89 -27.98 -26.58
N LEU A 100 10.31 -28.20 -25.41
CA LEU A 100 10.47 -27.32 -24.24
C LEU A 100 11.76 -27.59 -23.46
N GLY A 101 12.37 -28.77 -23.61
CA GLY A 101 13.58 -29.17 -22.89
C GLY A 101 13.36 -29.45 -21.40
N ARG A 102 12.21 -30.03 -21.02
CA ARG A 102 11.85 -30.33 -19.61
C ARG A 102 11.99 -31.82 -19.28
N LYS A 103 12.74 -32.16 -18.22
CA LYS A 103 12.85 -33.52 -17.63
C LYS A 103 11.46 -34.08 -17.30
N ALA A 104 11.25 -35.38 -17.53
CA ALA A 104 10.06 -36.09 -17.11
C ALA A 104 9.95 -36.13 -15.57
N SER A 105 8.78 -35.77 -15.05
CA SER A 105 8.43 -35.93 -13.63
C SER A 105 8.27 -37.42 -13.31
N SER A 106 9.24 -37.98 -12.57
CA SER A 106 8.97 -39.15 -11.74
C SER A 106 7.92 -38.80 -10.68
N GLY A 107 7.13 -39.80 -10.31
CA GLY A 107 5.96 -39.65 -9.43
C GLY A 107 6.25 -38.87 -8.15
N LYS A 108 5.20 -38.16 -7.71
CA LYS A 108 5.04 -37.46 -6.43
C LYS A 108 5.97 -37.98 -5.32
N THR A 109 7.13 -37.35 -5.19
CA THR A 109 7.75 -37.10 -3.89
C THR A 109 7.27 -35.73 -3.41
N PRO A 110 7.08 -35.55 -2.08
CA PRO A 110 6.46 -34.36 -1.52
C PRO A 110 7.29 -33.12 -1.91
N ASP A 111 6.58 -32.01 -2.11
CA ASP A 111 7.10 -30.71 -2.52
C ASP A 111 8.57 -30.50 -2.11
N SER A 112 9.44 -30.27 -3.10
CA SER A 112 10.57 -29.39 -2.85
C SER A 112 9.97 -28.05 -2.45
N SER A 113 9.96 -27.76 -1.15
CA SER A 113 9.51 -26.52 -0.56
C SER A 113 9.93 -25.35 -1.45
N LYS A 114 8.97 -24.61 -2.01
CA LYS A 114 9.28 -23.28 -2.53
C LYS A 114 9.94 -22.52 -1.38
N THR A 115 11.19 -22.13 -1.53
CA THR A 115 11.86 -21.28 -0.55
C THR A 115 11.03 -20.01 -0.44
N THR A 116 10.40 -19.81 0.71
CA THR A 116 9.52 -18.68 0.94
C THR A 116 10.39 -17.53 1.44
N PHE A 117 10.35 -16.40 0.76
CA PHE A 117 11.06 -15.19 1.19
C PHE A 117 10.15 -14.39 2.12
N SER A 118 10.69 -13.85 3.20
CA SER A 118 9.92 -13.04 4.15
C SER A 118 10.78 -11.91 4.70
N PRO A 119 10.23 -10.68 4.87
CA PRO A 119 10.94 -9.60 5.53
C PRO A 119 11.42 -10.03 6.92
N ILE A 120 12.66 -9.70 7.28
CA ILE A 120 13.22 -10.14 8.56
C ILE A 120 12.36 -9.68 9.75
N GLN A 121 11.79 -8.48 9.69
CA GLN A 121 10.94 -7.95 10.77
C GLN A 121 9.70 -8.83 11.03
N ALA A 122 9.12 -9.44 10.00
CA ALA A 122 7.99 -10.36 10.17
C ALA A 122 8.45 -11.66 10.86
N LEU A 123 9.64 -12.15 10.52
CA LEU A 123 10.22 -13.32 11.18
C LEU A 123 10.63 -13.04 12.63
N THR A 124 11.13 -11.83 12.91
CA THR A 124 11.40 -11.36 14.27
C THR A 124 10.14 -11.41 15.14
N VAL A 125 8.99 -10.99 14.62
CA VAL A 125 7.71 -11.12 15.35
C VAL A 125 7.45 -12.58 15.71
N LYS A 126 7.59 -13.51 14.77
CA LYS A 126 7.41 -14.95 15.04
C LYS A 126 8.36 -15.46 16.12
N ALA A 127 9.65 -15.10 16.03
CA ALA A 127 10.65 -15.50 17.02
C ALA A 127 10.37 -14.92 18.43
N ILE A 128 9.92 -13.66 18.52
CA ILE A 128 9.44 -13.07 19.79
C ILE A 128 8.33 -13.96 20.36
N LEU A 129 7.39 -14.39 19.52
CA LEU A 129 6.21 -15.11 19.96
C LEU A 129 6.51 -16.52 20.43
N ASP A 130 7.38 -17.21 19.69
CA ASP A 130 7.88 -18.54 20.03
C ASP A 130 8.83 -18.53 21.24
N LYS A 131 9.16 -17.33 21.77
CA LYS A 131 10.12 -17.10 22.85
C LYS A 131 11.50 -17.70 22.53
N ASP A 132 11.87 -17.67 21.25
CA ASP A 132 13.14 -18.20 20.78
C ASP A 132 14.22 -17.11 20.79
N GLU A 133 14.81 -16.91 21.97
CA GLU A 133 15.88 -15.93 22.17
C GLU A 133 17.12 -16.21 21.29
N ASN A 134 17.43 -17.49 21.05
CA ASN A 134 18.58 -17.87 20.21
C ASN A 134 18.34 -17.44 18.77
N LEU A 135 17.13 -17.65 18.25
CA LEU A 135 16.78 -17.25 16.90
C LEU A 135 16.75 -15.72 16.74
N LEU A 136 16.33 -14.99 17.77
CA LEU A 136 16.42 -13.52 17.77
C LEU A 136 17.87 -13.04 17.68
N ASP A 137 18.78 -13.69 18.41
CA ASP A 137 20.21 -13.43 18.31
C ASP A 137 20.78 -13.80 16.93
N ASP A 138 20.39 -14.95 16.37
CA ASP A 138 20.80 -15.36 15.02
C ASP A 138 20.32 -14.39 13.93
N PHE A 139 19.10 -13.85 14.06
CA PHE A 139 18.58 -12.81 13.18
C PHE A 139 19.36 -11.51 13.32
N TYR A 140 19.69 -11.10 14.54
CA TYR A 140 20.53 -9.93 14.80
C TYR A 140 21.92 -10.07 14.15
N GLU A 141 22.60 -11.21 14.35
CA GLU A 141 23.90 -11.48 13.72
C GLU A 141 23.81 -11.53 12.20
N SER A 142 22.74 -12.11 11.65
CA SER A 142 22.50 -12.15 10.21
C SER A 142 22.31 -10.75 9.61
N VAL A 143 21.64 -9.83 10.33
CA VAL A 143 21.52 -8.42 9.91
C VAL A 143 22.88 -7.75 9.87
N ASN A 144 23.70 -7.92 10.92
CA ASN A 144 25.03 -7.31 10.97
C ASN A 144 25.94 -7.82 9.85
N GLN A 145 25.96 -9.13 9.61
CA GLN A 145 26.71 -9.70 8.50
C GLN A 145 26.24 -9.18 7.14
N ALA A 146 24.95 -8.92 6.96
CA ALA A 146 24.41 -8.33 5.74
C ALA A 146 24.84 -6.86 5.56
N ILE A 147 24.88 -6.09 6.65
CA ILE A 147 25.37 -4.72 6.66
C ILE A 147 26.86 -4.69 6.27
N GLU A 148 27.70 -5.51 6.92
CA GLU A 148 29.14 -5.62 6.60
C GLU A 148 29.37 -5.94 5.13
N ARG A 149 28.61 -6.90 4.57
CA ARG A 149 28.70 -7.24 3.14
C ARG A 149 28.31 -6.07 2.23
N ILE A 150 27.31 -5.27 2.59
CA ILE A 150 26.92 -4.11 1.78
C ILE A 150 28.01 -3.03 1.82
N GLU A 151 28.61 -2.81 2.99
CA GLU A 151 29.72 -1.87 3.16
C GLU A 151 30.92 -2.28 2.31
N ASP A 152 31.24 -3.58 2.25
CA ASP A 152 32.38 -4.14 1.51
C ASP A 152 32.14 -4.30 -0.01
N GLU A 153 30.95 -4.77 -0.43
CA GLU A 153 30.68 -5.18 -1.81
C GLU A 153 30.10 -4.07 -2.70
N GLY A 154 29.76 -2.90 -2.15
CA GLY A 154 29.26 -1.75 -2.92
C GLY A 154 27.95 -2.00 -3.66
N LYS A 155 27.10 -2.91 -3.15
CA LYS A 155 25.84 -3.26 -3.82
C LYS A 155 24.78 -2.18 -3.57
N GLU A 156 24.33 -1.56 -4.65
CA GLU A 156 23.20 -0.63 -4.62
C GLU A 156 21.86 -1.37 -4.48
N GLY A 157 21.05 -0.92 -3.51
CA GLY A 157 19.60 -0.98 -3.56
C GLY A 157 18.92 -2.34 -3.67
N LYS A 158 19.55 -3.44 -3.25
CA LYS A 158 18.95 -4.79 -3.37
C LYS A 158 18.49 -5.36 -2.03
N LEU A 159 17.32 -5.99 -2.11
CA LEU A 159 16.81 -6.93 -1.11
C LEU A 159 17.91 -7.98 -0.83
N VAL A 160 18.49 -7.97 0.37
CA VAL A 160 19.55 -8.90 0.77
C VAL A 160 18.91 -10.17 1.32
N GLU A 161 19.26 -11.31 0.74
CA GLU A 161 18.91 -12.62 1.28
C GLU A 161 19.84 -12.96 2.46
N LEU A 162 19.25 -13.26 3.61
CA LEU A 162 19.99 -13.75 4.77
C LEU A 162 20.13 -15.28 4.72
N SER A 163 20.93 -15.83 5.63
CA SER A 163 21.08 -17.28 5.77
C SER A 163 19.73 -17.95 6.07
N GLN A 164 19.51 -19.16 5.53
CA GLN A 164 18.23 -19.85 5.64
C GLN A 164 17.92 -20.16 7.11
N ASP A 165 16.72 -19.80 7.56
CA ASP A 165 16.32 -19.93 8.96
C ASP A 165 15.84 -21.35 9.31
N ALA A 166 15.64 -21.59 10.62
CA ALA A 166 15.09 -22.84 11.15
C ALA A 166 13.65 -23.14 10.69
N TYR A 167 12.94 -22.14 10.14
CA TYR A 167 11.58 -22.25 9.61
C TYR A 167 11.53 -22.60 8.11
N GLY A 168 12.68 -22.78 7.47
CA GLY A 168 12.78 -23.09 6.03
C GLY A 168 12.51 -21.90 5.11
N SER A 169 12.36 -20.69 5.66
CA SER A 169 12.21 -19.44 4.92
C SER A 169 13.57 -18.74 4.75
N ARG A 170 13.66 -17.83 3.77
CA ARG A 170 14.82 -16.95 3.60
C ARG A 170 14.45 -15.54 4.05
N PRO A 171 15.01 -15.05 5.18
CA PRO A 171 14.80 -13.68 5.59
C PRO A 171 15.35 -12.71 4.55
N THR A 172 14.68 -11.58 4.38
CA THR A 172 15.09 -10.53 3.46
C THR A 172 15.22 -9.18 4.16
N LEU A 173 16.28 -8.43 3.84
CA LEU A 173 16.58 -7.11 4.42
C LEU A 173 16.71 -6.08 3.30
N GLN A 174 16.07 -4.91 3.45
CA GLN A 174 16.20 -3.79 2.51
C GLN A 174 17.07 -2.71 3.14
N ILE A 175 18.28 -2.54 2.63
CA ILE A 175 19.20 -1.47 3.03
C ILE A 175 20.15 -1.15 1.87
N SER A 176 20.63 0.10 1.79
CA SER A 176 21.56 0.56 0.76
C SER A 176 22.83 1.11 1.38
N GLN A 177 23.95 1.02 0.65
CA GLN A 177 25.22 1.58 1.09
C GLN A 177 25.14 3.11 1.26
N ASN A 178 24.45 3.81 0.35
CA ASN A 178 24.31 5.27 0.44
C ASN A 178 23.55 5.71 1.71
N LEU A 179 22.56 4.94 2.16
CA LEU A 179 21.88 5.21 3.43
C LEU A 179 22.82 5.03 4.63
N LEU A 180 23.67 3.99 4.63
CA LEU A 180 24.69 3.78 5.66
C LEU A 180 25.72 4.93 5.67
N ARG A 181 26.17 5.38 4.49
CA ARG A 181 27.08 6.53 4.37
C ARG A 181 26.46 7.82 4.93
N LEU A 182 25.16 8.06 4.66
CA LEU A 182 24.41 9.19 5.20
C LEU A 182 24.39 9.18 6.73
N ILE A 183 23.99 8.06 7.36
CA ILE A 183 23.87 7.99 8.83
C ILE A 183 25.23 8.13 9.52
N TYR A 184 26.31 7.56 8.96
CA TYR A 184 27.64 7.70 9.55
C TYR A 184 28.23 9.10 9.38
N ALA A 185 27.84 9.82 8.33
CA ALA A 185 28.24 11.22 8.16
C ALA A 185 27.55 12.13 9.18
N GLY A 186 26.27 11.88 9.51
CA GLY A 186 25.46 12.73 10.38
C GLY A 186 25.43 12.33 11.86
N THR A 187 25.79 11.10 12.21
CA THR A 187 25.67 10.58 13.59
C THR A 187 26.94 9.86 14.02
N SER A 188 27.53 10.30 15.12
CA SER A 188 28.68 9.67 15.77
C SER A 188 28.58 9.81 17.30
N ARG A 189 29.58 9.35 18.05
CA ARG A 189 29.62 9.57 19.51
C ARG A 189 29.61 11.07 19.89
N LYS A 190 30.16 11.94 19.04
CA LYS A 190 30.22 13.39 19.26
C LYS A 190 29.18 14.16 18.45
N THR A 191 28.88 13.67 17.25
CA THR A 191 27.99 14.30 16.28
C THR A 191 26.56 13.81 16.49
N TRP A 192 25.65 14.75 16.72
CA TRP A 192 24.22 14.48 16.92
C TRP A 192 23.39 14.87 15.70
N GLY A 193 23.98 15.41 14.65
CA GLY A 193 23.29 15.80 13.44
C GLY A 193 24.16 16.75 12.65
N MET A 194 23.61 17.27 11.56
CA MET A 194 24.36 18.15 10.67
C MET A 194 23.46 19.06 9.86
N LEU A 195 24.01 20.20 9.44
CA LEU A 195 23.52 21.03 8.36
C LEU A 195 24.52 20.94 7.20
N VAL A 196 24.03 20.62 6.00
CA VAL A 196 24.85 20.40 4.81
C VAL A 196 24.34 21.22 3.64
N LYS A 197 25.24 21.86 2.90
CA LYS A 197 24.93 22.50 1.62
C LYS A 197 24.93 21.47 0.49
N VAL A 198 23.87 21.46 -0.32
CA VAL A 198 23.69 20.53 -1.45
C VAL A 198 23.28 21.27 -2.72
N GLN A 199 23.51 20.64 -3.88
CA GLN A 199 23.11 21.18 -5.18
C GLN A 199 21.61 21.01 -5.43
N ASP A 200 21.02 19.94 -4.90
CA ASP A 200 19.61 19.62 -5.04
C ASP A 200 19.03 18.95 -3.78
N LEU A 201 17.71 19.00 -3.60
CA LEU A 201 16.99 18.44 -2.45
C LEU A 201 16.24 17.13 -2.79
N SER A 202 16.51 16.50 -3.93
CA SER A 202 16.02 15.16 -4.27
C SER A 202 16.60 14.08 -3.35
N GLU A 203 15.92 12.92 -3.28
CA GLU A 203 16.40 11.77 -2.49
C GLU A 203 17.79 11.31 -2.95
N SER A 204 18.02 11.25 -4.27
CA SER A 204 19.31 10.89 -4.85
C SER A 204 20.41 11.85 -4.40
N ALA A 205 20.21 13.17 -4.54
CA ALA A 205 21.19 14.17 -4.11
C ALA A 205 21.46 14.14 -2.59
N ILE A 206 20.43 13.85 -1.78
CA ILE A 206 20.60 13.64 -0.34
C ILE A 206 21.45 12.39 -0.04
N LEU A 207 21.36 11.34 -0.86
CA LEU A 207 22.14 10.11 -0.70
C LEU A 207 23.57 10.20 -1.29
N GLU A 208 23.84 11.17 -2.15
CA GLU A 208 25.13 11.43 -2.80
C GLU A 208 26.12 12.18 -1.87
N VAL A 209 26.57 11.49 -0.81
CA VAL A 209 27.44 12.07 0.24
C VAL A 209 28.73 12.72 -0.30
N ASP A 210 29.21 12.27 -1.46
CA ASP A 210 30.43 12.78 -2.10
C ASP A 210 30.23 14.13 -2.80
N GLU A 211 29.00 14.48 -3.18
CA GLU A 211 28.68 15.75 -3.86
C GLU A 211 28.32 16.88 -2.88
N TRP A 212 28.27 16.57 -1.58
CA TRP A 212 27.93 17.54 -0.55
C TRP A 212 29.00 18.63 -0.42
N GLY A 213 28.54 19.87 -0.21
CA GLY A 213 29.39 21.02 0.09
C GLY A 213 29.76 21.14 1.57
N GLU A 214 29.74 22.37 2.07
CA GLU A 214 30.06 22.70 3.46
C GLU A 214 29.14 22.00 4.46
N ARG A 215 29.71 21.54 5.58
CA ARG A 215 29.03 20.80 6.65
C ARG A 215 29.24 21.48 8.00
N GLU A 216 28.15 21.71 8.72
CA GLU A 216 28.14 22.20 10.10
C GLU A 216 27.56 21.09 10.98
N TYR A 217 28.29 20.66 12.00
CA TYR A 217 27.89 19.54 12.86
C TYR A 217 27.22 20.03 14.13
N PHE A 218 26.14 19.34 14.54
CA PHE A 218 25.50 19.57 15.83
C PHE A 218 26.20 18.72 16.89
N GLU A 219 26.76 19.37 17.90
CA GLU A 219 27.50 18.70 18.98
C GLU A 219 26.81 18.89 20.34
N PHE A 220 26.78 17.82 21.12
CA PHE A 220 26.32 17.80 22.50
C PHE A 220 27.51 17.48 23.41
N ASN A 221 28.34 18.47 23.70
CA ASN A 221 29.47 18.33 24.60
C ASN A 221 29.37 19.33 25.77
N ALA A 222 30.05 19.05 26.88
CA ALA A 222 29.89 19.81 28.12
C ALA A 222 30.60 21.18 28.12
N GLU A 223 31.54 21.39 27.20
CA GLU A 223 32.37 22.62 27.13
C GLU A 223 31.85 23.59 26.05
N MET A 224 31.38 23.07 24.92
CA MET A 224 30.87 23.77 23.75
C MET A 224 29.59 23.10 23.21
N GLY A 225 28.86 23.78 22.33
CA GLY A 225 27.60 23.26 21.79
C GLY A 225 26.48 23.21 22.84
N THR A 226 25.51 22.30 22.66
CA THR A 226 24.29 22.29 23.49
C THR A 226 24.54 22.03 24.97
N GLY A 227 25.44 21.10 25.31
CA GLY A 227 25.77 20.81 26.73
C GLY A 227 26.47 21.98 27.43
N GLY A 228 27.36 22.69 26.73
CA GLY A 228 28.01 23.91 27.23
C GLY A 228 26.99 25.03 27.48
N LEU A 229 26.01 25.20 26.60
CA LEU A 229 24.91 26.15 26.82
C LEU A 229 24.08 25.77 28.07
N ILE A 230 23.72 24.50 28.24
CA ILE A 230 23.02 24.02 29.45
C ILE A 230 23.82 24.35 30.71
N ASN A 231 25.12 24.04 30.73
CA ASN A 231 26.00 24.31 31.87
C ASN A 231 26.09 25.81 32.19
N THR A 232 26.13 26.65 31.15
CA THR A 232 26.17 28.11 31.30
C THR A 232 24.90 28.64 31.99
N PHE A 233 23.72 28.21 31.53
CA PHE A 233 22.45 28.65 32.09
C PHE A 233 22.20 28.09 33.51
N VAL A 234 22.61 26.85 33.78
CA VAL A 234 22.55 26.26 35.13
C VAL A 234 23.49 26.99 36.09
N GLY A 235 24.72 27.29 35.67
CA GLY A 235 25.69 28.05 36.47
C GLY A 235 25.25 29.49 36.75
N ALA A 236 24.41 30.07 35.89
CA ALA A 236 23.77 31.37 36.09
C ALA A 236 22.47 31.31 36.90
N GLU A 237 22.10 30.15 37.45
CA GLU A 237 20.85 29.92 38.21
C GLU A 237 19.57 30.18 37.40
N ALA A 238 19.67 30.23 36.07
CA ALA A 238 18.54 30.48 35.16
C ALA A 238 17.82 29.20 34.71
N LEU A 239 18.45 28.04 34.93
CA LEU A 239 17.86 26.71 34.74
C LEU A 239 18.09 25.85 35.99
N ASN A 240 17.14 24.96 36.29
CA ASN A 240 17.27 24.01 37.39
C ASN A 240 18.48 23.06 37.16
N PRO A 241 19.33 22.78 38.17
CA PRO A 241 20.43 21.82 38.06
C PRO A 241 20.04 20.43 37.55
N GLN A 242 18.78 20.02 37.71
CA GLN A 242 18.24 18.78 37.13
C GLN A 242 18.38 18.74 35.60
N VAL A 243 18.34 19.88 34.91
CA VAL A 243 18.51 19.96 33.44
C VAL A 243 19.88 19.42 33.03
N GLN A 244 20.94 19.76 33.77
CA GLN A 244 22.28 19.24 33.53
C GLN A 244 22.35 17.72 33.75
N SER A 245 21.75 17.22 34.84
CA SER A 245 21.70 15.77 35.11
C SER A 245 20.97 15.00 34.00
N LEU A 246 19.85 15.55 33.49
CA LEU A 246 19.09 14.96 32.40
C LEU A 246 19.88 14.99 31.08
N ALA A 247 20.64 16.04 30.82
CA ALA A 247 21.54 16.13 29.67
C ALA A 247 22.63 15.04 29.70
N ASP A 248 23.28 14.85 30.86
CA ASP A 248 24.30 13.83 31.05
C ASP A 248 23.72 12.40 30.94
N GLU A 249 22.53 12.16 31.49
CA GLU A 249 21.78 10.91 31.32
C GLU A 249 21.47 10.63 29.85
N LEU A 250 20.98 11.64 29.13
CA LEU A 250 20.63 11.52 27.72
C LEU A 250 21.84 11.07 26.90
N GLN A 251 23.00 11.71 27.11
CA GLN A 251 24.25 11.36 26.43
C GLN A 251 24.71 9.94 26.77
N ARG A 252 24.59 9.51 28.03
CA ARG A 252 24.93 8.14 28.45
C ARG A 252 24.06 7.10 27.75
N HIS A 253 22.74 7.28 27.73
CA HIS A 253 21.84 6.33 27.07
C HIS A 253 22.06 6.31 25.56
N ARG A 254 22.25 7.47 24.93
CA ARG A 254 22.56 7.57 23.50
C ARG A 254 23.86 6.85 23.13
N SER A 255 24.88 6.91 23.99
CA SER A 255 26.17 6.28 23.72
C SER A 255 26.05 4.76 23.51
N VAL A 256 25.08 4.11 24.16
CA VAL A 256 24.77 2.68 23.92
C VAL A 256 24.12 2.49 22.54
N LEU A 257 23.20 3.37 22.15
CA LEU A 257 22.47 3.25 20.89
C LEU A 257 23.35 3.50 19.66
N VAL A 258 24.32 4.42 19.76
CA VAL A 258 25.25 4.76 18.68
C VAL A 258 26.10 3.57 18.24
N GLU A 259 26.47 2.67 19.16
CA GLU A 259 27.23 1.45 18.83
C GLU A 259 26.44 0.48 17.93
N HIS A 260 25.14 0.71 17.79
CA HIS A 260 24.23 -0.11 16.99
C HIS A 260 23.47 0.69 15.93
N LEU A 261 24.03 1.84 15.51
CA LEU A 261 23.39 2.77 14.58
C LEU A 261 22.92 2.10 13.28
N SER A 262 23.76 1.29 12.64
CA SER A 262 23.43 0.62 11.38
C SER A 262 22.34 -0.44 11.55
N SER A 263 22.40 -1.26 12.61
CA SER A 263 21.36 -2.25 12.93
C SER A 263 20.02 -1.58 13.25
N LEU A 264 20.03 -0.45 13.98
CA LEU A 264 18.83 0.37 14.27
C LEU A 264 18.25 1.01 13.00
N THR A 265 19.07 1.28 11.99
CA THR A 265 18.62 1.79 10.68
C THR A 265 18.01 0.68 9.82
N ALA A 266 18.66 -0.49 9.81
CA ALA A 266 18.31 -1.61 8.95
C ALA A 266 17.07 -2.37 9.47
N SER A 267 17.04 -2.67 10.77
CA SER A 267 16.01 -3.51 11.37
C SER A 267 15.82 -3.19 12.86
N PRO A 268 15.24 -2.02 13.20
CA PRO A 268 15.15 -1.53 14.57
C PRO A 268 14.40 -2.50 15.50
N LEU A 269 13.33 -3.14 15.02
CA LEU A 269 12.59 -4.13 15.82
C LEU A 269 13.45 -5.32 16.21
N THR A 270 14.29 -5.83 15.28
CA THR A 270 15.12 -7.03 15.50
C THR A 270 16.15 -6.80 16.58
N ILE A 271 16.88 -5.69 16.53
CA ILE A 271 17.85 -5.38 17.58
C ILE A 271 17.18 -5.10 18.94
N LEU A 272 16.06 -4.36 18.97
CA LEU A 272 15.34 -4.09 20.21
C LEU A 272 14.74 -5.36 20.82
N ALA A 273 14.41 -6.35 19.99
CA ALA A 273 13.95 -7.65 20.44
C ALA A 273 15.10 -8.48 21.02
N ALA A 274 16.18 -8.63 20.27
CA ALA A 274 17.33 -9.49 20.62
C ALA A 274 18.15 -8.95 21.81
N LYS A 275 18.42 -7.64 21.85
CA LYS A 275 19.33 -7.04 22.85
C LYS A 275 18.56 -6.23 23.89
N SER A 276 18.30 -6.85 25.04
CA SER A 276 17.55 -6.24 26.15
C SER A 276 18.21 -4.96 26.68
N GLU A 277 19.54 -4.91 26.72
CA GLU A 277 20.34 -3.74 27.12
C GLU A 277 20.09 -2.54 26.19
N VAL A 278 20.07 -2.77 24.86
CA VAL A 278 19.78 -1.75 23.85
C VAL A 278 18.32 -1.28 23.98
N ARG A 279 17.38 -2.20 24.17
CA ARG A 279 15.96 -1.87 24.40
C ARG A 279 15.75 -1.02 25.65
N GLN A 280 16.42 -1.35 26.75
CA GLN A 280 16.34 -0.59 27.99
C GLN A 280 16.97 0.80 27.82
N ALA A 281 18.14 0.89 27.18
CA ALA A 281 18.77 2.16 26.86
C ALA A 281 17.87 3.04 25.98
N ALA A 282 17.19 2.46 24.98
CA ALA A 282 16.26 3.19 24.13
C ALA A 282 15.02 3.69 24.89
N LYS A 283 14.42 2.86 25.76
CA LYS A 283 13.31 3.27 26.64
C LYS A 283 13.72 4.44 27.55
N GLN A 284 14.90 4.35 28.18
CA GLN A 284 15.42 5.40 29.05
C GLN A 284 15.76 6.67 28.27
N TYR A 285 16.39 6.55 27.10
CA TYR A 285 16.70 7.66 26.21
C TYR A 285 15.46 8.49 25.85
N LEU A 286 14.35 7.82 25.45
CA LEU A 286 13.10 8.51 25.12
C LEU A 286 12.50 9.23 26.34
N GLN A 287 12.51 8.60 27.51
CA GLN A 287 11.98 9.19 28.74
C GLN A 287 12.83 10.39 29.18
N THR A 288 14.15 10.25 29.20
CA THR A 288 15.09 11.32 29.58
C THR A 288 14.97 12.50 28.62
N TYR A 289 14.83 12.25 27.32
CA TYR A 289 14.59 13.31 26.33
C TYR A 289 13.29 14.06 26.62
N SER A 290 12.17 13.36 26.87
CA SER A 290 10.89 13.99 27.25
C SER A 290 11.03 14.87 28.50
N ASN A 291 11.66 14.32 29.55
CA ASN A 291 11.88 15.03 30.82
C ASN A 291 12.76 16.27 30.62
N LEU A 292 13.79 16.19 29.76
CA LEU A 292 14.67 17.32 29.44
C LEU A 292 13.88 18.45 28.76
N LEU A 293 13.06 18.13 27.76
CA LEU A 293 12.25 19.12 27.05
C LEU A 293 11.22 19.78 27.96
N GLU A 294 10.60 19.01 28.85
CA GLU A 294 9.65 19.52 29.86
C GLU A 294 10.35 20.44 30.86
N ALA A 295 11.52 20.05 31.37
CA ALA A 295 12.30 20.86 32.29
C ALA A 295 12.76 22.18 31.63
N LEU A 296 13.20 22.15 30.38
CA LEU A 296 13.55 23.35 29.62
C LEU A 296 12.33 24.25 29.41
N SER A 297 11.20 23.68 29.00
CA SER A 297 9.95 24.42 28.78
C SER A 297 9.43 25.07 30.07
N ALA A 298 9.58 24.41 31.22
CA ALA A 298 9.14 24.92 32.52
C ALA A 298 9.97 26.12 33.01
N ASN A 299 11.26 26.18 32.69
CA ASN A 299 12.18 27.25 33.09
C ASN A 299 12.46 28.25 31.93
N ALA A 300 11.64 28.23 30.88
CA ALA A 300 11.96 28.95 29.64
C ALA A 300 11.94 30.47 29.79
N GLN A 301 11.09 31.00 30.67
CA GLN A 301 11.01 32.44 30.92
C GLN A 301 12.25 32.93 31.66
N ASP A 302 12.66 32.22 32.71
CA ASP A 302 13.84 32.56 33.51
C ASP A 302 15.12 32.52 32.65
N ALA A 303 15.24 31.51 31.77
CA ALA A 303 16.34 31.44 30.81
C ALA A 303 16.36 32.65 29.86
N ARG A 304 15.21 33.09 29.35
CA ARG A 304 15.12 34.26 28.45
C ARG A 304 15.44 35.57 29.14
N ASP A 305 14.97 35.72 30.38
CA ASP A 305 15.24 36.91 31.18
C ASP A 305 16.73 36.99 31.54
N ALA A 306 17.40 35.86 31.68
CA ALA A 306 18.83 35.79 31.91
C ALA A 306 19.67 36.12 30.65
N SER A 307 19.29 35.65 29.46
CA SER A 307 20.07 35.88 28.23
C SER A 307 19.28 35.64 26.93
N SER A 308 19.63 36.38 25.88
CA SER A 308 19.15 36.14 24.52
C SER A 308 19.61 34.79 23.95
N LEU A 309 20.68 34.20 24.50
CA LEU A 309 21.18 32.87 24.11
C LEU A 309 20.21 31.72 24.46
N ALA A 310 19.12 31.99 25.18
CA ALA A 310 18.12 30.99 25.50
C ALA A 310 17.45 30.44 24.23
N ALA A 311 17.28 31.27 23.20
CA ALA A 311 16.77 30.84 21.90
C ALA A 311 17.72 29.83 21.23
N ASP A 312 19.02 30.14 21.20
CA ASP A 312 20.05 29.23 20.68
C ASP A 312 20.09 27.90 21.43
N LEU A 313 19.96 27.93 22.77
CA LEU A 313 19.88 26.72 23.58
C LEU A 313 18.69 25.84 23.16
N PHE A 314 17.47 26.37 23.17
CA PHE A 314 16.29 25.58 22.84
C PHE A 314 16.33 25.10 21.39
N ALA A 315 16.79 25.94 20.47
CA ALA A 315 16.91 25.60 19.06
C ALA A 315 17.94 24.47 18.84
N SER A 316 19.07 24.52 19.53
CA SER A 316 20.10 23.47 19.46
C SER A 316 19.60 22.12 19.99
N VAL A 317 18.81 22.12 21.07
CA VAL A 317 18.18 20.89 21.61
C VAL A 317 17.17 20.30 20.62
N MET A 318 16.41 21.14 19.89
CA MET A 318 15.47 20.66 18.88
C MET A 318 16.15 20.15 17.59
N ALA A 319 17.34 20.64 17.26
CA ALA A 319 18.10 20.20 16.08
C ALA A 319 18.82 18.85 16.28
N LEU A 320 18.88 18.36 17.52
CA LEU A 320 19.50 17.06 17.81
C LEU A 320 18.86 15.94 17.00
N GLU A 321 19.69 15.03 16.52
CA GLU A 321 19.34 13.88 15.69
C GLU A 321 18.63 14.23 14.37
N THR A 322 18.84 15.45 13.86
CA THR A 322 18.29 15.90 12.57
C THR A 322 19.41 16.16 11.56
N TYR A 323 19.22 15.67 10.34
CA TYR A 323 20.08 15.97 9.19
C TYR A 323 19.37 17.02 8.32
N ILE A 324 19.95 18.21 8.21
CA ILE A 324 19.38 19.36 7.50
C ILE A 324 20.15 19.58 6.20
N PHE A 325 19.44 19.66 5.09
CA PHE A 325 19.99 19.88 3.75
C PHE A 325 19.53 21.24 3.24
N LYS A 326 20.48 22.06 2.80
CA LYS A 326 20.24 23.44 2.35
C LYS A 326 20.68 23.63 0.90
N LYS A 327 19.76 24.11 0.06
CA LYS A 327 20.00 24.57 -1.31
C LYS A 327 19.57 26.03 -1.40
N GLU A 328 20.53 26.95 -1.42
CA GLU A 328 20.24 28.39 -1.35
C GLU A 328 19.34 28.74 -0.15
N ASP A 329 18.08 29.13 -0.41
CA ASP A 329 17.06 29.47 0.59
C ASP A 329 16.04 28.33 0.84
N GLU A 330 16.22 27.17 0.21
CA GLU A 330 15.39 25.99 0.39
C GLU A 330 16.02 24.99 1.38
N ILE A 331 15.17 24.32 2.16
CA ILE A 331 15.57 23.36 3.19
C ILE A 331 14.78 22.06 3.05
N ALA A 332 15.47 20.93 3.20
CA ALA A 332 14.89 19.64 3.54
C ALA A 332 15.52 19.09 4.83
N ALA A 333 14.83 18.18 5.52
CA ALA A 333 15.35 17.54 6.72
C ALA A 333 15.02 16.06 6.77
N VAL A 334 15.96 15.25 7.27
CA VAL A 334 15.81 13.82 7.53
C VAL A 334 16.04 13.58 9.02
N LEU A 335 15.17 12.81 9.68
CA LEU A 335 15.41 12.42 11.06
C LEU A 335 16.40 11.25 11.09
N SER A 336 17.38 11.30 11.99
CA SER A 336 18.30 10.18 12.18
C SER A 336 17.56 8.94 12.71
N PRO A 337 18.18 7.75 12.59
CA PRO A 337 17.66 6.52 13.21
C PRO A 337 17.50 6.63 14.74
N LEU A 338 18.29 7.52 15.37
CA LEU A 338 18.28 7.77 16.82
C LEU A 338 17.41 8.95 17.22
N HIS A 339 16.74 9.61 16.27
CA HIS A 339 15.85 10.72 16.61
C HIS A 339 14.71 10.22 17.50
N PRO A 340 14.47 10.82 18.68
CA PRO A 340 13.47 10.32 19.63
C PRO A 340 12.06 10.14 19.04
N LEU A 341 11.65 11.06 18.16
CA LEU A 341 10.35 11.01 17.48
C LEU A 341 10.23 9.90 16.43
N HIS A 342 11.35 9.42 15.86
CA HIS A 342 11.38 8.28 14.95
C HIS A 342 11.46 6.96 15.74
N LEU A 343 12.38 6.90 16.72
CA LEU A 343 12.67 5.71 17.50
C LEU A 343 11.50 5.25 18.38
N TRP A 344 10.63 6.19 18.80
CA TRP A 344 9.46 5.91 19.65
C TRP A 344 8.60 4.74 19.15
N ARG A 345 8.29 4.69 17.85
CA ARG A 345 7.44 3.63 17.28
C ARG A 345 8.01 2.25 17.59
N TRP A 346 9.31 2.07 17.34
CA TRP A 346 9.99 0.78 17.48
C TRP A 346 10.18 0.36 18.93
N VAL A 347 10.44 1.32 19.82
CA VAL A 347 10.58 1.06 21.26
C VAL A 347 9.25 0.66 21.88
N VAL A 348 8.15 1.33 21.51
CA VAL A 348 6.81 0.96 21.99
C VAL A 348 6.36 -0.37 21.40
N ALA A 349 6.53 -0.58 20.08
CA ALA A 349 6.16 -1.83 19.42
C ALA A 349 6.91 -3.04 20.01
N SER A 350 8.24 -2.94 20.19
CA SER A 350 9.03 -4.03 20.80
C SER A 350 8.60 -4.30 22.24
N GLY A 351 8.32 -3.26 23.03
CA GLY A 351 7.78 -3.42 24.39
C GLY A 351 6.42 -4.12 24.41
N GLU A 352 5.45 -3.66 23.62
CA GLU A 352 4.12 -4.27 23.55
C GLU A 352 4.17 -5.75 23.12
N LEU A 353 5.03 -6.09 22.16
CA LEU A 353 5.18 -7.47 21.68
C LEU A 353 5.83 -8.38 22.72
N LEU A 354 6.90 -7.94 23.38
CA LEU A 354 7.62 -8.76 24.35
C LEU A 354 6.85 -8.90 25.67
N ASP A 355 6.22 -7.83 26.13
CA ASP A 355 5.54 -7.79 27.43
C ASP A 355 4.17 -8.49 27.38
N ARG A 356 3.55 -8.68 26.20
CA ARG A 356 2.17 -9.20 26.02
C ARG A 356 2.02 -10.33 24.99
N ASN A 357 3.11 -11.00 24.64
CA ASN A 357 3.19 -12.05 23.62
C ASN A 357 2.06 -13.12 23.68
N GLU A 358 1.68 -13.61 24.87
CA GLU A 358 0.74 -14.74 25.02
C GLU A 358 -0.71 -14.45 24.57
N GLU A 359 -1.04 -13.20 24.22
CA GLU A 359 -2.40 -12.76 23.89
C GLU A 359 -2.74 -12.78 22.39
N PHE A 360 -1.77 -12.98 21.50
CA PHE A 360 -1.98 -12.85 20.06
C PHE A 360 -2.41 -14.15 19.37
N ASN A 361 -3.45 -14.08 18.54
CA ASN A 361 -3.84 -15.18 17.64
C ASN A 361 -3.20 -15.04 16.24
N PRO A 362 -3.15 -16.11 15.41
CA PRO A 362 -2.47 -16.07 14.12
C PRO A 362 -2.92 -14.98 13.14
N VAL A 363 -4.20 -14.58 13.18
CA VAL A 363 -4.72 -13.51 12.32
C VAL A 363 -4.19 -12.15 12.77
N GLU A 364 -4.10 -11.95 14.09
CA GLU A 364 -3.55 -10.74 14.68
C GLU A 364 -2.05 -10.60 14.40
N LEU A 365 -1.34 -11.73 14.34
CA LEU A 365 0.07 -11.76 13.96
C LEU A 365 0.28 -11.34 12.51
N ALA A 366 -0.50 -11.89 11.59
CA ALA A 366 -0.45 -11.48 10.19
C ALA A 366 -0.73 -9.97 10.05
N ALA A 367 -1.67 -9.43 10.83
CA ALA A 367 -1.96 -8.00 10.87
C ALA A 367 -0.79 -7.15 11.38
N ILE A 368 -0.11 -7.59 12.44
CA ILE A 368 1.11 -6.94 12.96
C ILE A 368 2.24 -7.00 11.92
N GLU A 369 2.47 -8.17 11.33
CA GLU A 369 3.51 -8.39 10.31
C GLU A 369 3.32 -7.45 9.11
N GLU A 370 2.09 -7.34 8.59
CA GLU A 370 1.75 -6.42 7.51
C GLU A 370 2.05 -4.96 7.89
N THR A 371 1.69 -4.55 9.12
CA THR A 371 1.91 -3.19 9.62
C THR A 371 3.39 -2.82 9.73
N LEU A 372 4.25 -3.76 10.13
CA LEU A 372 5.69 -3.50 10.26
C LEU A 372 6.34 -3.20 8.91
N THR A 373 5.77 -3.72 7.83
CA THR A 373 6.21 -3.39 6.46
C THR A 373 5.67 -2.05 5.94
N THR A 374 4.82 -1.36 6.72
CA THR A 374 4.30 -0.04 6.36
C THR A 374 5.15 1.12 6.89
N ASP A 375 5.32 2.14 6.04
CA ASP A 375 6.02 3.38 6.34
C ASP A 375 5.14 4.32 7.19
N LEU A 376 5.10 4.05 8.49
CA LEU A 376 4.31 4.82 9.46
C LEU A 376 5.18 5.85 10.18
N HIS A 377 4.85 7.13 10.00
CA HIS A 377 5.49 8.25 10.71
C HIS A 377 4.44 9.14 11.38
N TYR A 378 4.59 9.36 12.69
CA TYR A 378 3.62 10.10 13.50
C TYR A 378 3.79 11.61 13.43
N LEU A 379 5.03 12.08 13.30
CA LEU A 379 5.30 13.51 13.17
C LEU A 379 5.04 13.95 11.73
N THR A 380 3.90 14.61 11.50
CA THR A 380 3.51 15.10 10.16
C THR A 380 4.14 16.43 9.79
N SER A 381 4.69 17.16 10.78
CA SER A 381 5.41 18.41 10.54
C SER A 381 6.58 18.56 11.51
N LEU A 382 7.72 18.99 10.97
CA LEU A 382 8.95 19.27 11.71
C LEU A 382 9.18 20.78 11.74
N HIS A 383 9.36 21.34 12.94
CA HIS A 383 9.68 22.76 13.09
C HIS A 383 11.20 22.95 13.13
N LEU A 384 11.73 23.81 12.27
CA LEU A 384 13.14 24.20 12.26
C LEU A 384 13.29 25.68 12.64
N PRO A 385 13.99 25.99 13.74
CA PRO A 385 14.24 27.35 14.19
C PRO A 385 15.19 28.14 13.29
N GLU A 386 15.13 29.47 13.41
CA GLU A 386 16.00 30.38 12.68
C GLU A 386 17.46 30.28 13.13
N GLU A 387 17.67 30.06 14.42
CA GLU A 387 18.98 29.95 15.06
C GLU A 387 19.82 28.79 14.49
N VAL A 388 19.17 27.74 14.00
CA VAL A 388 19.83 26.55 13.43
C VAL A 388 20.13 26.74 11.95
N THR A 389 19.16 27.27 11.19
CA THR A 389 19.22 27.28 9.72
C THR A 389 19.75 28.59 9.13
N LYS A 390 19.82 29.64 9.97
CA LYS A 390 20.11 31.04 9.59
C LYS A 390 19.15 31.55 8.51
N LEU A 391 17.93 31.01 8.51
CA LEU A 391 16.80 31.33 7.64
C LEU A 391 15.57 31.53 8.52
N PRO A 392 14.54 32.29 8.09
CA PRO A 392 13.33 32.45 8.89
C PRO A 392 12.75 31.11 9.33
N ALA A 393 12.35 31.00 10.60
CA ALA A 393 11.84 29.77 11.19
C ALA A 393 10.74 29.14 10.30
N ILE A 394 10.86 27.84 10.07
CA ILE A 394 10.12 27.15 9.01
C ILE A 394 9.49 25.85 9.54
N ASP A 395 8.24 25.63 9.14
CA ASP A 395 7.54 24.38 9.39
C ASP A 395 7.63 23.53 8.12
N LEU A 396 8.31 22.38 8.20
CA LEU A 396 8.42 21.42 7.11
C LEU A 396 7.33 20.34 7.26
N GLY A 397 6.72 19.91 6.17
CA GLY A 397 5.78 18.79 6.13
C GLY A 397 6.44 17.48 5.74
N LEU A 398 5.92 16.36 6.24
CA LEU A 398 6.38 15.02 5.85
C LEU A 398 6.21 14.82 4.33
N ALA A 399 7.32 14.63 3.63
CA ALA A 399 7.43 14.57 2.17
C ALA A 399 7.73 13.17 1.62
N GLY A 400 8.10 12.22 2.49
CA GLY A 400 8.51 10.89 2.06
C GLY A 400 9.48 10.26 3.05
N GLN A 401 10.46 9.53 2.52
CA GLN A 401 11.56 8.94 3.27
C GLN A 401 12.83 8.90 2.42
N VAL A 402 13.96 8.75 3.11
CA VAL A 402 15.25 8.38 2.51
C VAL A 402 15.60 7.04 3.13
N GLY A 403 15.50 5.95 2.34
CA GLY A 403 15.52 4.60 2.89
C GLY A 403 14.36 4.35 3.86
N SER A 404 14.64 4.08 5.14
CA SER A 404 13.64 3.91 6.20
C SER A 404 13.38 5.18 7.04
N LEU A 405 14.09 6.28 6.75
CA LEU A 405 14.10 7.49 7.57
C LEU A 405 13.17 8.57 7.01
N PRO A 406 12.35 9.26 7.84
CA PRO A 406 11.37 10.23 7.34
C PRO A 406 12.02 11.50 6.79
N LEU A 407 11.55 11.94 5.62
CA LEU A 407 12.00 13.15 4.92
C LEU A 407 10.94 14.26 5.03
N TYR A 408 11.38 15.49 5.33
CA TYR A 408 10.55 16.68 5.51
C TYR A 408 10.95 17.80 4.56
N LYS A 409 9.97 18.50 3.97
CA LYS A 409 10.16 19.64 3.04
C LYS A 409 9.10 20.74 3.27
N LYS A 410 9.39 21.98 2.87
CA LYS A 410 8.49 23.14 3.04
C LYS A 410 7.14 22.97 2.35
N ASN A 411 7.17 22.52 1.10
CA ASN A 411 5.98 22.25 0.28
C ASN A 411 6.08 20.81 -0.20
N PRO A 412 5.67 19.82 0.61
CA PRO A 412 5.81 18.42 0.23
C PRO A 412 4.87 18.10 -0.93
N ARG A 413 5.34 18.18 -2.18
CA ARG A 413 4.84 17.30 -3.24
C ARG A 413 5.66 16.04 -3.17
N SER A 414 5.04 14.97 -2.72
CA SER A 414 5.75 13.73 -2.40
C SER A 414 6.06 12.96 -3.69
N LEU A 415 6.91 13.50 -4.56
CA LEU A 415 7.41 12.80 -5.75
C LEU A 415 8.44 11.76 -5.27
N SER A 416 8.11 10.48 -5.27
CA SER A 416 9.15 9.45 -5.35
C SER A 416 8.83 8.42 -6.41
N ILE A 417 9.87 7.63 -6.65
CA ILE A 417 10.39 7.28 -7.96
C ILE A 417 9.50 6.19 -8.60
N ASP A 418 8.91 5.28 -7.83
CA ASP A 418 8.27 4.07 -8.39
C ASP A 418 6.84 3.75 -7.92
N ASP A 419 6.24 4.55 -7.05
CA ASP A 419 4.95 4.18 -6.47
C ASP A 419 3.83 4.31 -7.50
N GLY A 420 3.03 3.25 -7.67
CA GLY A 420 1.87 3.21 -8.55
C GLY A 420 2.12 2.69 -9.96
N VAL A 421 3.36 2.37 -10.33
CA VAL A 421 3.72 1.87 -11.67
C VAL A 421 2.93 0.61 -12.01
N LYS A 422 2.96 -0.43 -11.16
CA LYS A 422 2.25 -1.70 -11.42
C LYS A 422 0.73 -1.49 -11.44
N SER A 423 0.24 -0.60 -10.59
CA SER A 423 -1.17 -0.24 -10.52
C SER A 423 -1.67 0.41 -11.80
N VAL A 424 -0.88 1.31 -12.40
CA VAL A 424 -1.18 1.90 -13.73
C VAL A 424 -1.20 0.81 -14.80
N GLY A 425 -0.21 -0.09 -14.83
CA GLY A 425 -0.20 -1.23 -15.76
C GLY A 425 -1.43 -2.14 -15.62
N LYS A 426 -1.85 -2.42 -14.38
CA LYS A 426 -3.08 -3.17 -14.09
C LYS A 426 -4.34 -2.43 -14.55
N LEU A 427 -4.42 -1.11 -14.35
CA LEU A 427 -5.56 -0.30 -14.83
C LEU A 427 -5.67 -0.30 -16.35
N VAL A 428 -4.53 -0.31 -17.06
CA VAL A 428 -4.53 -0.49 -18.52
C VAL A 428 -5.14 -1.84 -18.91
N THR A 429 -4.75 -2.91 -18.23
CA THR A 429 -5.31 -4.25 -18.44
C THR A 429 -6.82 -4.28 -18.15
N ASP A 430 -7.25 -3.70 -17.03
CA ASP A 430 -8.66 -3.64 -16.62
C ASP A 430 -9.50 -2.82 -17.61
N LEU A 431 -8.98 -1.68 -18.09
CA LEU A 431 -9.63 -0.84 -19.10
C LEU A 431 -9.78 -1.58 -20.42
N ALA A 432 -8.73 -2.28 -20.86
CA ALA A 432 -8.76 -3.09 -22.09
C ALA A 432 -9.74 -4.27 -22.00
N GLN A 433 -9.98 -4.81 -20.79
CA GLN A 433 -11.01 -5.84 -20.59
C GLN A 433 -12.42 -5.25 -20.63
N MET A 434 -12.64 -4.13 -19.95
CA MET A 434 -13.94 -3.46 -19.86
C MET A 434 -14.37 -2.82 -21.17
N ARG A 435 -13.41 -2.31 -21.95
CA ARG A 435 -13.63 -1.63 -23.22
C ARG A 435 -12.69 -2.20 -24.29
N PRO A 436 -13.00 -3.35 -24.90
CA PRO A 436 -12.12 -4.03 -25.84
C PRO A 436 -11.63 -3.17 -27.01
N PHE A 437 -12.40 -2.14 -27.41
CA PHE A 437 -12.04 -1.25 -28.50
C PHE A 437 -10.77 -0.42 -28.24
N VAL A 438 -10.39 -0.17 -26.98
CA VAL A 438 -9.18 0.61 -26.67
C VAL A 438 -7.89 -0.12 -27.03
N ARG A 439 -7.92 -1.45 -27.19
CA ARG A 439 -6.75 -2.29 -27.47
C ARG A 439 -6.06 -1.94 -28.78
N HIS A 440 -6.78 -1.36 -29.74
CA HIS A 440 -6.23 -1.04 -31.05
C HIS A 440 -5.42 0.26 -31.08
N GLY A 441 -5.59 1.13 -30.09
CA GLY A 441 -5.00 2.46 -30.05
C GLY A 441 -5.25 3.11 -28.70
N LEU A 442 -4.70 2.51 -27.65
CA LEU A 442 -4.83 3.01 -26.29
C LEU A 442 -4.16 4.38 -26.24
N ARG A 443 -4.82 5.36 -25.61
CA ARG A 443 -4.33 6.73 -25.51
C ARG A 443 -4.14 7.02 -24.02
N VAL A 444 -2.90 7.19 -23.61
CA VAL A 444 -2.53 7.44 -22.22
C VAL A 444 -1.96 8.85 -22.11
N MET A 445 -2.45 9.62 -21.16
CA MET A 445 -1.91 10.93 -20.78
C MET A 445 -1.33 10.81 -19.37
N LEU A 446 -0.04 11.05 -19.19
CA LEU A 446 0.63 11.13 -17.90
C LEU A 446 0.91 12.60 -17.58
N ILE A 447 0.43 13.08 -16.44
CA ILE A 447 0.59 14.47 -15.99
C ILE A 447 1.43 14.49 -14.73
N ASN A 448 2.60 15.14 -14.80
CA ASN A 448 3.62 15.17 -13.75
C ASN A 448 4.15 13.80 -13.28
N PRO A 449 4.36 12.79 -14.16
CA PRO A 449 4.87 11.50 -13.71
C PRO A 449 6.26 11.65 -13.05
N PRO A 450 6.48 11.14 -11.83
CA PRO A 450 7.84 10.92 -11.32
C PRO A 450 8.48 9.79 -12.13
N CYS A 451 9.79 9.86 -12.40
CA CYS A 451 10.51 8.81 -13.14
C CYS A 451 9.69 8.23 -14.32
N PRO A 452 9.36 9.08 -15.31
CA PRO A 452 8.49 8.72 -16.43
C PRO A 452 8.91 7.44 -17.17
N GLU A 453 10.20 7.08 -17.18
CA GLU A 453 10.75 5.84 -17.75
C GLU A 453 10.08 4.59 -17.18
N ASN A 454 9.86 4.54 -15.87
CA ASN A 454 9.26 3.36 -15.21
C ASN A 454 7.81 3.16 -15.64
N PHE A 455 7.07 4.26 -15.81
CA PHE A 455 5.70 4.24 -16.33
C PHE A 455 5.66 3.88 -17.81
N VAL A 456 6.55 4.44 -18.63
CA VAL A 456 6.63 4.12 -20.06
C VAL A 456 6.97 2.65 -20.27
N GLN A 457 7.98 2.11 -19.58
CA GLN A 457 8.35 0.70 -19.61
C GLN A 457 7.17 -0.18 -19.22
N GLU A 458 6.49 0.11 -18.11
CA GLU A 458 5.36 -0.68 -17.67
C GLU A 458 4.21 -0.67 -18.68
N LEU A 459 3.90 0.48 -19.29
CA LEU A 459 2.86 0.57 -20.31
C LEU A 459 3.21 -0.23 -21.57
N VAL A 460 4.47 -0.17 -22.01
CA VAL A 460 4.94 -0.85 -23.24
C VAL A 460 4.91 -2.38 -23.11
N LYS A 461 5.10 -2.93 -21.90
CA LYS A 461 5.00 -4.39 -21.65
C LYS A 461 3.65 -5.01 -22.05
N HIS A 462 2.58 -4.21 -22.08
CA HIS A 462 1.24 -4.67 -22.45
C HIS A 462 0.99 -4.64 -23.97
N VAL A 463 1.95 -4.14 -24.75
CA VAL A 463 1.82 -3.91 -26.19
C VAL A 463 2.45 -5.04 -26.99
N GLN A 464 1.73 -5.53 -27.98
CA GLN A 464 2.21 -6.45 -29.01
C GLN A 464 1.85 -5.88 -30.38
N PRO A 465 2.71 -5.00 -30.94
CA PRO A 465 2.37 -4.19 -32.10
C PRO A 465 2.02 -5.00 -33.34
N ASP A 466 2.55 -6.20 -33.52
CA ASP A 466 2.37 -6.98 -34.76
C ASP A 466 1.26 -8.04 -34.70
N THR A 467 0.48 -8.08 -33.62
CA THR A 467 -0.53 -9.12 -33.42
C THR A 467 -1.96 -8.58 -33.49
N ASN A 468 -2.91 -9.46 -33.81
CA ASN A 468 -4.32 -9.19 -33.57
C ASN A 468 -4.58 -9.27 -32.06
N PRO A 469 -5.15 -8.22 -31.43
CA PRO A 469 -5.31 -8.21 -29.99
C PRO A 469 -6.33 -9.26 -29.55
N SER A 470 -5.96 -10.12 -28.59
CA SER A 470 -6.82 -11.14 -28.02
C SER A 470 -6.76 -11.09 -26.50
N GLY A 471 -7.93 -11.19 -25.84
CA GLY A 471 -8.03 -11.18 -24.38
C GLY A 471 -7.61 -9.88 -23.70
N GLN A 472 -6.30 -9.65 -23.55
CA GLN A 472 -5.67 -8.57 -22.80
C GLN A 472 -4.58 -7.80 -23.59
N THR A 473 -4.16 -8.29 -24.76
CA THR A 473 -3.06 -7.67 -25.51
C THR A 473 -3.49 -6.37 -26.19
N ILE A 474 -2.60 -5.37 -26.17
CA ILE A 474 -2.79 -4.08 -26.83
C ILE A 474 -1.99 -4.07 -28.11
N SER A 475 -2.60 -3.74 -29.24
CA SER A 475 -1.90 -3.64 -30.52
C SER A 475 -1.43 -2.22 -30.84
N GLY A 476 -1.95 -1.19 -30.16
CA GLY A 476 -1.49 0.19 -30.35
C GLY A 476 -1.54 1.03 -29.07
N LEU A 477 -0.53 1.87 -28.86
CA LEU A 477 -0.31 2.65 -27.64
C LEU A 477 0.25 4.05 -27.95
N HIS A 478 -0.47 5.09 -27.56
CA HIS A 478 -0.08 6.47 -27.70
C HIS A 478 0.05 7.12 -26.33
N ILE A 479 1.28 7.40 -25.90
CA ILE A 479 1.60 8.03 -24.63
C ILE A 479 1.86 9.52 -24.86
N ARG A 480 1.23 10.37 -24.05
CA ARG A 480 1.56 11.79 -23.93
C ARG A 480 2.01 12.09 -22.51
N ILE A 481 3.12 12.83 -22.37
CA ILE A 481 3.64 13.28 -21.08
C ILE A 481 3.62 14.81 -21.05
N ARG A 482 3.02 15.36 -20.00
CA ARG A 482 2.87 16.81 -19.79
C ARG A 482 3.18 17.17 -18.35
N TYR A 483 3.71 18.38 -18.15
CA TYR A 483 4.06 18.88 -16.83
C TYR A 483 3.34 20.20 -16.53
N THR A 484 2.61 20.25 -15.43
CA THR A 484 2.01 21.47 -14.88
C THR A 484 2.83 22.05 -13.73
N ALA A 485 3.88 21.33 -13.30
CA ALA A 485 4.71 21.60 -12.14
C ALA A 485 6.20 21.58 -12.52
N GLU A 486 7.00 22.53 -12.04
CA GLU A 486 8.43 22.66 -12.39
C GLU A 486 9.29 21.56 -11.77
N ASP A 487 9.03 21.23 -10.51
CA ASP A 487 9.67 20.15 -9.77
C ASP A 487 9.47 18.77 -10.41
N ALA A 488 8.35 18.57 -11.11
CA ALA A 488 8.09 17.33 -11.84
C ALA A 488 8.89 17.22 -13.15
N ILE A 489 9.27 18.35 -13.78
CA ILE A 489 10.04 18.37 -15.04
C ILE A 489 11.45 17.82 -14.84
N ASN A 490 12.02 17.96 -13.63
CA ASN A 490 13.37 17.48 -13.33
C ASN A 490 13.57 15.97 -13.51
N TRP A 491 12.48 15.19 -13.56
CA TRP A 491 12.51 13.77 -13.86
C TRP A 491 12.50 13.46 -15.37
N LEU A 492 12.53 14.46 -16.24
CA LEU A 492 12.44 14.20 -17.67
C LEU A 492 13.66 13.43 -18.20
N ASP A 493 14.85 13.73 -17.66
CA ASP A 493 16.12 13.17 -18.12
C ASP A 493 16.22 11.66 -17.88
N THR A 494 15.46 11.11 -16.93
CA THR A 494 15.44 9.67 -16.65
C THR A 494 14.80 8.85 -17.79
N LEU A 495 14.11 9.48 -18.75
CA LEU A 495 13.67 8.81 -19.99
C LEU A 495 14.84 8.25 -20.82
N ASP A 496 16.04 8.78 -20.66
CA ASP A 496 17.23 8.25 -21.34
C ASP A 496 17.62 6.85 -20.81
N ASP A 497 17.20 6.53 -19.57
CA ASP A 497 17.43 5.26 -18.87
C ASP A 497 16.43 4.16 -19.23
N LEU A 498 15.55 4.37 -20.22
CA LEU A 498 14.69 3.32 -20.76
C LEU A 498 15.52 2.09 -21.17
N ASP A 499 15.05 0.90 -20.78
CA ASP A 499 15.70 -0.35 -21.17
C ASP A 499 15.65 -0.59 -22.69
N GLU A 500 16.57 -1.43 -23.17
CA GLU A 500 16.71 -1.71 -24.61
C GLU A 500 15.47 -2.39 -25.20
N GLU A 501 14.76 -3.23 -24.44
CA GLU A 501 13.56 -3.92 -24.91
C GLU A 501 12.41 -2.92 -25.17
N ALA A 502 12.21 -1.97 -24.25
CA ALA A 502 11.25 -0.90 -24.39
C ALA A 502 11.61 0.04 -25.55
N LYS A 503 12.89 0.42 -25.69
CA LYS A 503 13.39 1.21 -26.82
C LYS A 503 13.11 0.53 -28.17
N GLU A 504 13.41 -0.76 -28.29
CA GLU A 504 13.14 -1.55 -29.48
C GLU A 504 11.64 -1.62 -29.82
N LEU A 505 10.78 -1.90 -28.82
CA LEU A 505 9.34 -1.96 -29.00
C LEU A 505 8.73 -0.62 -29.41
N ILE A 506 9.20 0.48 -28.81
CA ILE A 506 8.79 1.84 -29.18
C ILE A 506 9.20 2.13 -30.63
N ALA A 507 10.45 1.84 -31.00
CA ALA A 507 10.94 2.10 -32.36
C ALA A 507 10.18 1.28 -33.42
N LEU A 508 9.97 -0.02 -33.19
CA LEU A 508 9.19 -0.88 -34.07
C LEU A 508 7.75 -0.38 -34.19
N GLY A 509 7.12 -0.09 -33.06
CA GLY A 509 5.75 0.41 -32.99
C GLY A 509 5.57 1.76 -33.68
N GLN A 510 6.55 2.66 -33.59
CA GLN A 510 6.57 3.94 -34.31
C GLN A 510 6.68 3.74 -35.82
N HIS A 511 7.57 2.84 -36.26
CA HIS A 511 7.76 2.53 -37.68
C HIS A 511 6.46 2.05 -38.35
N ILE A 512 5.64 1.25 -37.64
CA ILE A 512 4.35 0.76 -38.14
C ILE A 512 3.15 1.64 -37.73
N GLY A 513 3.39 2.78 -37.08
CA GLY A 513 2.35 3.74 -36.67
C GLY A 513 1.42 3.27 -35.54
N ARG A 514 1.82 2.24 -34.79
CA ARG A 514 1.03 1.68 -33.68
C ARG A 514 1.46 2.18 -32.31
N VAL A 515 2.68 2.71 -32.17
CA VAL A 515 3.16 3.30 -30.92
C VAL A 515 3.60 4.74 -31.13
N SER A 516 3.29 5.63 -30.19
CA SER A 516 3.86 6.99 -30.17
C SER A 516 4.14 7.45 -28.74
N LEU A 517 5.25 8.15 -28.55
CA LEU A 517 5.61 8.80 -27.30
C LEU A 517 5.80 10.30 -27.58
N ASP A 518 4.92 11.13 -27.04
CA ASP A 518 4.91 12.60 -27.20
C ASP A 518 5.18 13.24 -25.83
N VAL A 519 6.36 13.83 -25.69
CA VAL A 519 6.85 14.40 -24.43
C VAL A 519 7.09 15.89 -24.62
N SER A 520 6.59 16.70 -23.68
CA SER A 520 6.87 18.13 -23.63
C SER A 520 7.81 18.43 -22.46
N ASN A 521 8.88 19.16 -22.71
CA ASN A 521 9.81 19.64 -21.69
C ASN A 521 9.44 21.03 -21.14
N GLN A 522 8.25 21.53 -21.48
CA GLN A 522 7.78 22.85 -21.04
C GLN A 522 6.60 22.71 -20.09
N LYS A 523 6.58 23.57 -19.07
CA LYS A 523 5.42 23.72 -18.19
C LYS A 523 4.21 24.19 -18.99
N ILE A 524 3.12 23.44 -18.93
CA ILE A 524 1.84 23.80 -19.54
C ILE A 524 0.89 24.33 -18.46
N SER A 525 0.06 25.32 -18.81
CA SER A 525 -0.97 25.80 -17.90
C SER A 525 -2.12 24.79 -17.79
N PRO A 526 -2.83 24.72 -16.63
CA PRO A 526 -3.99 23.85 -16.47
C PRO A 526 -5.04 24.03 -17.57
N LEU A 527 -5.31 25.27 -18.00
CA LEU A 527 -6.29 25.57 -19.05
C LEU A 527 -5.84 25.07 -20.44
N ALA A 528 -4.55 25.19 -20.76
CA ALA A 528 -4.01 24.67 -22.02
C ALA A 528 -4.05 23.14 -22.04
N LEU A 529 -3.78 22.49 -20.91
CA LEU A 529 -3.91 21.04 -20.76
C LEU A 529 -5.35 20.56 -20.95
N GLU A 530 -6.33 21.25 -20.34
CA GLU A 530 -7.77 20.99 -20.56
C GLU A 530 -8.15 21.12 -22.03
N THR A 531 -7.65 22.17 -22.69
CA THR A 531 -7.90 22.40 -24.12
C THR A 531 -7.31 21.27 -24.97
N GLU A 532 -6.06 20.87 -24.71
CA GLU A 532 -5.42 19.75 -25.42
C GLU A 532 -6.22 18.45 -25.25
N LEU A 533 -6.63 18.14 -24.02
CA LEU A 533 -7.36 16.91 -23.73
C LEU A 533 -8.75 16.90 -24.39
N SER A 534 -9.41 18.06 -24.49
CA SER A 534 -10.70 18.18 -25.22
C SER A 534 -10.55 17.92 -26.73
N GLN A 535 -9.46 18.36 -27.33
CA GLN A 535 -9.17 18.18 -28.76
C GLN A 535 -8.65 16.77 -29.06
N LYS A 536 -7.90 16.20 -28.12
CA LYS A 536 -7.30 14.87 -28.20
C LYS A 536 -7.68 14.09 -26.94
N PRO A 537 -8.90 13.50 -26.87
CA PRO A 537 -9.33 12.71 -25.73
C PRO A 537 -8.41 11.53 -25.45
N ALA A 538 -8.26 11.20 -24.17
CA ALA A 538 -7.49 10.05 -23.70
C ALA A 538 -8.42 8.92 -23.24
N HIS A 539 -7.95 7.69 -23.34
CA HIS A 539 -8.62 6.56 -22.71
C HIS A 539 -8.27 6.51 -21.22
N LEU A 540 -7.01 6.76 -20.89
CA LEU A 540 -6.50 6.80 -19.53
C LEU A 540 -5.72 8.10 -19.31
N THR A 541 -6.15 8.92 -18.36
CA THR A 541 -5.39 10.09 -17.90
C THR A 541 -4.92 9.80 -16.49
N VAL A 542 -3.62 9.90 -16.20
CA VAL A 542 -3.05 9.70 -14.87
C VAL A 542 -2.44 11.02 -14.40
N VAL A 543 -2.93 11.54 -13.29
CA VAL A 543 -2.47 12.79 -12.68
C VAL A 543 -1.73 12.45 -11.39
N PHE A 544 -0.43 12.74 -11.35
CA PHE A 544 0.42 12.45 -10.20
C PHE A 544 0.48 13.65 -9.26
N ASP A 545 0.23 13.38 -7.98
CA ASP A 545 0.35 14.33 -6.87
C ASP A 545 -0.26 15.74 -7.15
N PRO A 546 -1.53 15.82 -7.59
CA PRO A 546 -2.14 17.08 -8.03
C PRO A 546 -2.48 18.06 -6.90
N PHE A 547 -2.35 17.63 -5.64
CA PHE A 547 -2.78 18.42 -4.49
C PHE A 547 -1.60 19.18 -3.91
N GLU A 548 -1.75 20.50 -3.84
CA GLU A 548 -0.84 21.32 -3.05
C GLU A 548 -1.11 21.09 -1.57
N VAL A 549 -0.06 20.76 -0.84
CA VAL A 549 -0.16 20.63 0.61
C VAL A 549 0.05 21.99 1.23
N LYS A 550 -0.93 22.44 2.02
CA LYS A 550 -0.83 23.70 2.77
C LYS A 550 -0.75 23.40 4.26
N GLY A 551 0.19 24.06 4.93
CA GLY A 551 0.28 24.04 6.38
C GLY A 551 -0.92 24.75 7.00
N GLY A 552 -1.66 24.04 7.84
CA GLY A 552 -2.70 24.58 8.71
C GLY A 552 -2.27 24.50 10.17
N ARG A 553 -2.70 25.46 10.99
CA ARG A 553 -2.50 25.40 12.44
C ARG A 553 -3.75 24.86 13.10
N PHE A 554 -3.57 23.85 13.95
CA PHE A 554 -4.65 23.16 14.61
C PHE A 554 -4.43 23.17 16.12
N LYS A 555 -5.52 23.34 16.88
CA LYS A 555 -5.45 23.26 18.35
C LYS A 555 -5.09 21.85 18.80
N ARG A 556 -4.18 21.76 19.77
CA ARG A 556 -3.82 20.53 20.50
C ARG A 556 -4.90 20.17 21.52
N GLU A 557 -5.15 18.88 21.72
CA GLU A 557 -6.16 18.39 22.68
C GLU A 557 -5.56 17.79 23.97
N GLY A 558 -4.27 17.46 23.97
CA GLY A 558 -3.51 17.12 25.18
C GLY A 558 -3.78 15.74 25.81
N THR A 559 -4.90 15.08 25.49
CA THR A 559 -5.28 13.78 26.09
C THR A 559 -5.60 12.70 25.04
N PHE A 560 -4.62 12.35 24.21
CA PHE A 560 -4.74 11.21 23.29
C PHE A 560 -3.64 10.18 23.54
N SER A 561 -4.00 8.91 23.74
CA SER A 561 -3.02 7.82 23.80
C SER A 561 -2.69 7.35 22.39
N LEU A 562 -1.44 7.54 21.95
CA LEU A 562 -0.95 6.98 20.70
C LEU A 562 -0.74 5.45 20.83
N ASN A 563 -0.73 4.77 19.69
CA ASN A 563 -0.33 3.36 19.54
C ASN A 563 0.72 3.28 18.42
N PRO A 564 1.56 2.24 18.33
CA PRO A 564 2.63 2.18 17.32
C PRO A 564 2.18 1.58 15.97
N TRP A 565 0.92 1.12 15.86
CA TRP A 565 0.43 0.30 14.75
C TRP A 565 -0.37 1.10 13.71
N VAL A 566 -1.16 2.09 14.13
CA VAL A 566 -2.04 2.87 13.24
C VAL A 566 -2.04 4.34 13.66
N LEU A 567 -2.05 5.27 12.69
CA LEU A 567 -2.19 6.70 12.95
C LEU A 567 -3.54 6.99 13.61
N SER A 568 -3.51 7.81 14.65
CA SER A 568 -4.72 8.33 15.28
C SER A 568 -5.13 9.64 14.61
N TYR A 569 -6.43 9.81 14.39
CA TYR A 569 -6.98 11.01 13.76
C TYR A 569 -8.00 11.71 14.65
N ARG A 570 -8.01 13.04 14.54
CA ARG A 570 -9.12 13.88 14.99
C ARG A 570 -10.02 14.19 13.83
N TYR A 571 -11.32 14.13 14.06
CA TYR A 571 -12.36 14.55 13.14
C TYR A 571 -13.06 15.78 13.70
N ALA A 572 -12.86 16.95 13.11
CA ALA A 572 -13.42 18.21 13.57
C ALA A 572 -14.42 18.78 12.55
N TYR A 573 -15.66 19.01 12.96
CA TYR A 573 -16.66 19.62 12.08
C TYR A 573 -16.53 21.15 12.08
N ASP A 574 -16.19 21.72 10.92
CA ASP A 574 -16.23 23.15 10.67
C ASP A 574 -17.68 23.57 10.33
N LYS A 575 -18.33 24.24 11.29
CA LYS A 575 -19.72 24.71 11.15
C LYS A 575 -19.92 25.76 10.04
N ILE A 576 -18.87 26.49 9.68
CA ILE A 576 -18.92 27.52 8.64
C ILE A 576 -18.73 26.88 7.26
N LYS A 577 -17.68 26.07 7.12
CA LYS A 577 -17.39 25.36 5.85
C LYS A 577 -18.32 24.18 5.60
N LYS A 578 -19.04 23.72 6.64
CA LYS A 578 -19.90 22.52 6.61
C LYS A 578 -19.14 21.26 6.19
N LYS A 579 -17.89 21.13 6.66
CA LYS A 579 -16.96 20.05 6.32
C LYS A 579 -16.39 19.44 7.61
N VAL A 580 -16.06 18.14 7.58
CA VAL A 580 -15.29 17.49 8.67
C VAL A 580 -13.83 17.43 8.24
N ASP A 581 -12.95 18.06 9.01
CA ASP A 581 -11.51 18.01 8.83
C ASP A 581 -10.94 16.78 9.56
N GLN A 582 -10.15 15.97 8.86
CA GLN A 582 -9.42 14.84 9.41
C GLN A 582 -7.95 15.23 9.63
N ILE A 583 -7.48 15.20 10.89
CA ILE A 583 -6.16 15.72 11.27
C ILE A 583 -5.42 14.63 12.07
N PRO A 584 -4.23 14.19 11.63
CA PRO A 584 -3.39 13.28 12.40
C PRO A 584 -3.05 13.86 13.77
N ILE A 585 -3.07 13.03 14.81
CA ILE A 585 -2.76 13.42 16.19
C ILE A 585 -1.37 12.91 16.56
N ALA A 586 -0.52 13.81 17.07
CA ALA A 586 0.80 13.49 17.62
C ALA A 586 1.08 14.34 18.88
N ASP A 587 0.14 14.34 19.83
CA ASP A 587 0.13 15.30 20.95
C ASP A 587 0.56 14.72 22.31
N SER A 588 0.96 13.45 22.38
CA SER A 588 1.33 12.75 23.62
C SER A 588 2.71 12.09 23.57
N ASN A 589 3.15 11.56 24.71
CA ASN A 589 4.50 11.01 24.91
C ASN A 589 5.57 12.05 24.46
N VAL A 590 6.66 11.57 23.86
CA VAL A 590 7.77 12.39 23.39
C VAL A 590 7.37 13.49 22.39
N PHE A 591 6.30 13.28 21.61
CA PHE A 591 5.80 14.29 20.68
C PHE A 591 5.16 15.47 21.42
N GLY A 592 4.47 15.20 22.52
CA GLY A 592 3.82 16.22 23.34
C GLY A 592 4.82 17.22 23.91
N SER A 593 5.94 16.71 24.45
CA SER A 593 7.03 17.49 25.04
C SER A 593 7.85 18.22 23.97
N TYR A 594 8.07 17.60 22.81
CA TYR A 594 8.64 18.28 21.62
C TYR A 594 7.79 19.48 21.19
N LEU A 595 6.48 19.29 20.97
CA LEU A 595 5.58 20.36 20.56
C LEU A 595 5.42 21.45 21.64
N GLN A 596 5.64 21.12 22.92
CA GLN A 596 5.65 22.11 24.00
C GLN A 596 6.89 23.01 23.93
N LEU A 597 8.08 22.45 23.65
CA LEU A 597 9.29 23.26 23.45
C LEU A 597 9.20 24.09 22.16
N VAL A 598 8.62 23.54 21.09
CA VAL A 598 8.31 24.31 19.87
C VAL A 598 7.43 25.51 20.19
N GLY A 599 6.32 25.31 20.91
CA GLY A 599 5.42 26.40 21.33
C GLY A 599 6.06 27.39 22.30
N THR A 600 7.16 26.99 22.96
CA THR A 600 7.98 27.89 23.76
C THR A 600 8.78 28.80 22.84
N LEU A 601 9.58 28.24 21.91
CA LEU A 601 10.41 28.98 20.94
C LEU A 601 9.59 29.88 20.00
N GLU A 602 8.45 29.37 19.54
CA GLU A 602 7.63 29.98 18.52
C GLU A 602 6.21 30.21 19.09
N PRO A 603 5.95 31.40 19.68
CA PRO A 603 4.70 31.69 20.38
C PRO A 603 3.46 31.51 19.52
N ARG A 604 3.57 31.67 18.18
CA ARG A 604 2.45 31.45 17.25
C ARG A 604 1.97 29.99 17.23
N LEU A 605 2.80 29.06 17.70
CA LEU A 605 2.52 27.62 17.80
C LEU A 605 2.19 27.18 19.23
N LYS A 606 2.08 28.09 20.19
CA LYS A 606 1.67 27.75 21.56
C LYS A 606 0.28 27.10 21.57
N ASN A 607 0.19 25.88 22.10
CA ASN A 607 -1.01 25.03 22.09
C ASN A 607 -1.56 24.72 20.68
N GLN A 608 -0.75 24.90 19.64
CA GLN A 608 -1.09 24.58 18.27
C GLN A 608 -0.07 23.60 17.70
N THR A 609 -0.50 22.81 16.73
CA THR A 609 0.38 22.00 15.89
C THR A 609 0.20 22.40 14.44
N VAL A 610 1.27 22.32 13.66
CA VAL A 610 1.19 22.49 12.21
C VAL A 610 0.91 21.12 11.62
N ALA A 611 -0.21 20.99 10.93
CA ALA A 611 -0.46 19.83 10.09
C ALA A 611 -0.50 20.27 8.63
N HIS A 612 0.15 19.48 7.81
CA HIS A 612 0.20 19.66 6.37
C HIS A 612 -0.96 18.87 5.78
N ALA A 613 -1.97 19.58 5.27
CA ALA A 613 -3.15 18.96 4.66
C ALA A 613 -3.18 19.30 3.17
N ALA A 614 -3.47 18.30 2.35
CA ALA A 614 -3.69 18.48 0.94
C ALA A 614 -4.90 19.41 0.70
N ASN A 615 -4.68 20.53 0.03
CA ASN A 615 -5.73 21.43 -0.38
C ASN A 615 -6.35 20.91 -1.69
N ALA A 616 -7.48 20.22 -1.56
CA ALA A 616 -8.12 19.57 -2.69
C ALA A 616 -9.01 20.49 -3.53
N GLU A 617 -9.43 21.65 -3.03
CA GLU A 617 -10.60 22.37 -3.58
C GLU A 617 -10.41 22.84 -5.03
N GLU A 618 -9.27 23.47 -5.35
CA GLU A 618 -8.96 23.93 -6.71
C GLU A 618 -8.60 22.75 -7.63
N SER A 619 -7.75 21.83 -7.15
CA SER A 619 -7.32 20.66 -7.91
C SER A 619 -8.48 19.73 -8.27
N VAL A 620 -9.47 19.55 -7.40
CA VAL A 620 -10.67 18.73 -7.68
C VAL A 620 -11.46 19.29 -8.86
N GLN A 621 -11.59 20.61 -8.98
CA GLN A 621 -12.27 21.21 -10.13
C GLN A 621 -11.50 21.02 -11.44
N HIS A 622 -10.17 21.08 -11.39
CA HIS A 622 -9.32 20.78 -12.54
C HIS A 622 -9.43 19.30 -12.94
N ILE A 623 -9.30 18.39 -11.98
CA ILE A 623 -9.47 16.94 -12.18
C ILE A 623 -10.85 16.63 -12.80
N ALA A 624 -11.91 17.26 -12.31
CA ALA A 624 -13.26 17.10 -12.85
C ALA A 624 -13.36 17.51 -14.32
N ARG A 625 -12.67 18.59 -14.73
CA ARG A 625 -12.61 19.03 -16.13
C ARG A 625 -11.80 18.06 -17.00
N LEU A 626 -10.66 17.58 -16.53
CA LEU A 626 -9.87 16.56 -17.24
C LEU A 626 -10.66 15.26 -17.45
N ALA A 627 -11.45 14.87 -16.45
CA ALA A 627 -12.29 13.67 -16.51
C ALA A 627 -13.43 13.75 -17.54
N GLN A 628 -13.84 14.93 -17.99
CA GLN A 628 -14.83 15.07 -19.08
C GLN A 628 -14.29 14.63 -20.44
N SER A 629 -12.97 14.64 -20.62
CA SER A 629 -12.30 14.28 -21.88
C SER A 629 -11.49 12.98 -21.77
N SER A 630 -11.74 12.20 -20.72
CA SER A 630 -11.07 10.93 -20.46
C SER A 630 -12.09 9.83 -20.20
N THR A 631 -11.82 8.59 -20.64
CA THR A 631 -12.66 7.46 -20.19
C THR A 631 -12.46 7.24 -18.69
N TRP A 632 -11.20 7.09 -18.27
CA TRP A 632 -10.79 7.07 -16.86
C TRP A 632 -9.77 8.15 -16.58
N THR A 633 -9.98 8.88 -15.48
CA THR A 633 -9.00 9.77 -14.87
C THR A 633 -8.55 9.18 -13.55
N VAL A 634 -7.28 8.82 -13.47
CA VAL A 634 -6.64 8.27 -12.28
C VAL A 634 -5.90 9.39 -11.58
N VAL A 635 -6.24 9.63 -10.32
CA VAL A 635 -5.47 10.51 -9.45
C VAL A 635 -4.58 9.63 -8.61
N ALA A 636 -3.28 9.73 -8.84
CA ALA A 636 -2.25 8.94 -8.17
C ALA A 636 -1.59 9.83 -7.12
N ASP A 637 -2.16 9.85 -5.92
CA ASP A 637 -1.85 10.79 -4.84
C ASP A 637 -1.23 10.09 -3.63
N ARG A 638 -0.17 10.69 -3.08
CA ARG A 638 0.45 10.22 -1.84
C ARG A 638 -0.17 10.72 -0.56
N HIS A 639 -0.92 11.82 -0.62
CA HIS A 639 -1.60 12.35 0.56
C HIS A 639 -2.88 11.58 0.89
N GLY A 640 -3.30 10.66 0.01
CA GLY A 640 -4.48 9.83 0.21
C GLY A 640 -5.75 10.65 0.31
N VAL A 641 -5.84 11.77 -0.43
CA VAL A 641 -7.04 12.62 -0.43
C VAL A 641 -8.24 11.75 -0.81
N PRO A 642 -9.27 11.63 0.06
CA PRO A 642 -10.40 10.75 -0.17
C PRO A 642 -11.33 11.36 -1.22
N LEU A 643 -10.92 11.29 -2.48
CA LEU A 643 -11.68 11.80 -3.62
C LEU A 643 -13.01 11.08 -3.80
N ASN A 644 -13.12 9.83 -3.34
CA ASN A 644 -14.36 9.08 -3.28
C ASN A 644 -15.42 9.71 -2.36
N ASN A 645 -15.04 10.60 -1.44
CA ASN A 645 -15.97 11.38 -0.60
C ASN A 645 -16.32 12.75 -1.20
N HIS A 646 -15.62 13.16 -2.27
CA HIS A 646 -15.84 14.44 -2.91
C HIS A 646 -16.67 14.24 -4.17
N LYS A 647 -17.66 15.12 -4.40
CA LYS A 647 -18.34 15.15 -5.69
C LYS A 647 -17.42 15.77 -6.74
N VAL A 648 -16.67 14.94 -7.46
CA VAL A 648 -15.76 15.36 -8.53
C VAL A 648 -16.54 15.51 -9.84
N GLY A 649 -17.25 16.63 -10.00
CA GLY A 649 -18.08 16.90 -11.18
C GLY A 649 -19.16 15.82 -11.39
N HIS A 650 -19.21 15.26 -12.60
CA HIS A 650 -20.11 14.17 -13.00
C HIS A 650 -19.34 12.84 -13.18
N THR A 651 -18.42 12.54 -12.27
CA THR A 651 -17.62 11.31 -12.30
C THR A 651 -17.97 10.37 -11.16
N PHE A 652 -17.59 9.11 -11.33
CA PHE A 652 -17.81 8.05 -10.36
C PHE A 652 -16.47 7.42 -9.95
N CYS A 653 -16.22 7.29 -8.65
CA CYS A 653 -15.05 6.55 -8.18
C CYS A 653 -15.29 5.05 -8.38
N VAL A 654 -14.59 4.45 -9.34
CA VAL A 654 -14.79 3.04 -9.71
C VAL A 654 -13.71 2.12 -9.18
N ASP A 655 -12.59 2.65 -8.72
CA ASP A 655 -11.49 1.88 -8.14
C ASP A 655 -10.66 2.79 -7.22
N VAL A 656 -10.31 2.27 -6.04
CA VAL A 656 -9.27 2.83 -5.17
C VAL A 656 -8.31 1.71 -4.83
N ARG A 657 -7.03 1.91 -5.09
CA ARG A 657 -5.97 0.96 -4.75
C ARG A 657 -4.79 1.68 -4.16
N GLN A 658 -4.10 1.02 -3.24
CA GLN A 658 -2.84 1.50 -2.70
C GLN A 658 -1.70 0.64 -3.23
N GLU A 659 -0.67 1.31 -3.76
CA GLU A 659 0.61 0.68 -4.07
C GLU A 659 1.71 1.46 -3.34
N LYS A 660 2.33 0.80 -2.36
CA LYS A 660 3.27 1.43 -1.43
C LYS A 660 2.60 2.66 -0.78
N ARG A 661 3.11 3.88 -1.02
CA ARG A 661 2.57 5.12 -0.43
C ARG A 661 1.61 5.88 -1.34
N ARG A 662 1.37 5.40 -2.57
CA ARG A 662 0.49 6.08 -3.53
C ARG A 662 -0.88 5.42 -3.54
N VAL A 663 -1.90 6.23 -3.27
CA VAL A 663 -3.30 5.88 -3.44
C VAL A 663 -3.71 6.30 -4.85
N LEU A 664 -4.13 5.34 -5.65
CA LEU A 664 -4.66 5.57 -6.99
C LEU A 664 -6.18 5.53 -6.91
N THR A 665 -6.81 6.68 -7.12
CA THR A 665 -8.27 6.80 -7.25
C THR A 665 -8.63 6.91 -8.72
N THR A 666 -9.36 5.92 -9.25
CA THR A 666 -9.85 5.92 -10.63
C THR A 666 -11.25 6.49 -10.69
N LEU A 667 -11.39 7.59 -11.41
CA LEU A 667 -12.65 8.26 -11.70
C LEU A 667 -13.09 7.90 -13.11
N ALA A 668 -14.28 7.34 -13.25
CA ALA A 668 -14.92 7.07 -14.54
C ALA A 668 -15.89 8.18 -14.91
N HIS A 669 -15.90 8.57 -16.18
CA HIS A 669 -16.85 9.52 -16.74
C HIS A 669 -18.27 8.91 -16.88
N ASP A 670 -18.36 7.60 -17.09
CA ASP A 670 -19.64 6.89 -17.22
C ASP A 670 -19.57 5.48 -16.62
N LEU A 671 -20.73 4.95 -16.27
CA LEU A 671 -20.91 3.64 -15.64
C LEU A 671 -21.40 2.56 -16.61
N GLU A 672 -21.47 2.85 -17.91
CA GLU A 672 -22.09 1.95 -18.91
C GLU A 672 -21.49 0.54 -18.88
N PRO A 673 -20.15 0.34 -18.80
CA PRO A 673 -19.59 -1.01 -18.74
C PRO A 673 -20.08 -1.83 -17.54
N PHE A 674 -20.31 -1.17 -16.39
CA PHE A 674 -20.81 -1.80 -15.17
C PHE A 674 -22.31 -2.10 -15.27
N GLU A 675 -23.08 -1.18 -15.84
CA GLU A 675 -24.51 -1.40 -16.14
C GLU A 675 -24.70 -2.60 -17.08
N GLN A 676 -23.87 -2.72 -18.12
CA GLN A 676 -23.90 -3.85 -19.05
C GLN A 676 -23.49 -5.17 -18.38
N ALA A 677 -22.46 -5.15 -17.53
CA ALA A 677 -22.07 -6.33 -16.74
C ALA A 677 -23.22 -6.78 -15.83
N LEU A 678 -23.83 -5.85 -15.10
CA LEU A 678 -24.95 -6.10 -14.22
C LEU A 678 -26.18 -6.62 -14.98
N SER A 679 -26.53 -5.97 -16.09
CA SER A 679 -27.65 -6.38 -16.95
C SER A 679 -27.48 -7.83 -17.44
N ARG A 680 -26.26 -8.20 -17.86
CA ARG A 680 -25.95 -9.58 -18.27
C ARG A 680 -26.17 -10.60 -17.15
N GLU A 681 -25.80 -10.27 -15.92
CA GLU A 681 -26.01 -11.17 -14.77
C GLU A 681 -27.49 -11.28 -14.37
N LEU A 682 -28.22 -10.15 -14.30
CA LEU A 682 -29.65 -10.16 -13.97
C LEU A 682 -30.49 -10.92 -15.01
N ARG A 683 -30.12 -10.84 -16.29
CA ARG A 683 -30.78 -11.62 -17.34
C ARG A 683 -30.59 -13.13 -17.17
N LYS A 684 -29.52 -13.60 -16.52
CA LYS A 684 -29.35 -15.02 -16.18
C LYS A 684 -30.35 -15.49 -15.11
N THR A 685 -30.89 -14.57 -14.32
CA THR A 685 -31.99 -14.84 -13.37
C THR A 685 -33.36 -14.50 -13.97
N PHE A 686 -33.46 -14.37 -15.29
CA PHE A 686 -34.68 -13.97 -16.02
C PHE A 686 -35.24 -12.60 -15.58
N PHE A 687 -34.40 -11.74 -15.01
CA PHE A 687 -34.78 -10.39 -14.61
C PHE A 687 -34.19 -9.38 -15.60
N ASP A 688 -35.04 -8.69 -16.36
CA ASP A 688 -34.63 -7.61 -17.27
C ASP A 688 -34.92 -6.26 -16.62
N ALA A 689 -33.89 -5.66 -16.02
CA ALA A 689 -34.01 -4.38 -15.33
C ALA A 689 -34.01 -3.23 -16.34
N ALA A 690 -34.87 -2.22 -16.10
CA ALA A 690 -34.83 -0.97 -16.86
C ALA A 690 -33.49 -0.24 -16.65
N LYS A 691 -33.04 0.52 -17.66
CA LYS A 691 -31.75 1.25 -17.62
C LYS A 691 -31.63 2.13 -16.38
N ASN A 692 -32.66 2.91 -16.05
CA ASN A 692 -32.63 3.79 -14.87
C ASN A 692 -32.40 3.00 -13.58
N THR A 693 -33.03 1.84 -13.44
CA THR A 693 -32.83 0.96 -12.28
C THR A 693 -31.40 0.42 -12.22
N LEU A 694 -30.80 0.06 -13.36
CA LEU A 694 -29.39 -0.35 -13.42
C LEU A 694 -28.46 0.79 -13.00
N THR A 695 -28.67 2.00 -13.55
CA THR A 695 -27.89 3.19 -13.21
C THR A 695 -27.97 3.49 -11.71
N GLU A 696 -29.17 3.44 -11.12
CA GLU A 696 -29.35 3.64 -9.67
C GLU A 696 -28.62 2.57 -8.85
N ILE A 697 -28.73 1.29 -9.21
CA ILE A 697 -28.05 0.20 -8.48
C ILE A 697 -26.53 0.33 -8.55
N VAL A 698 -25.98 0.62 -9.74
CA VAL A 698 -24.53 0.78 -9.92
C VAL A 698 -24.03 2.02 -9.18
N THR A 699 -24.79 3.12 -9.19
CA THR A 699 -24.44 4.35 -8.45
C THR A 699 -24.41 4.09 -6.93
N ASP A 700 -25.37 3.33 -6.41
CA ASP A 700 -25.37 2.95 -5.00
C ASP A 700 -24.22 2.00 -4.67
N LEU A 701 -23.86 1.07 -5.58
CA LEU A 701 -22.71 0.19 -5.41
C LEU A 701 -21.40 0.99 -5.32
N VAL A 702 -21.22 1.98 -6.20
CA VAL A 702 -20.08 2.92 -6.14
C VAL A 702 -20.03 3.64 -4.79
N SER A 703 -21.17 4.07 -4.27
CA SER A 703 -21.24 4.80 -3.00
C SER A 703 -20.95 3.90 -1.78
N LEU A 704 -21.35 2.63 -1.87
CA LEU A 704 -21.19 1.64 -0.82
C LEU A 704 -19.75 1.13 -0.74
N GLU A 705 -19.12 0.79 -1.86
CA GLU A 705 -17.82 0.12 -1.89
C GLU A 705 -16.66 1.13 -1.77
N PRO A 706 -15.92 1.17 -0.64
CA PRO A 706 -14.84 2.13 -0.43
C PRO A 706 -13.73 2.05 -1.47
N GLU A 707 -13.43 0.85 -1.93
CA GLU A 707 -12.41 0.55 -2.94
C GLU A 707 -12.96 0.62 -4.39
N GLY A 708 -14.23 1.02 -4.56
CA GLY A 708 -14.90 1.05 -5.86
C GLY A 708 -15.40 -0.32 -6.33
N ILE A 709 -15.86 -0.36 -7.58
CA ILE A 709 -16.61 -1.49 -8.16
C ILE A 709 -15.87 -2.17 -9.32
N LEU A 710 -14.61 -1.83 -9.58
CA LEU A 710 -13.89 -2.34 -10.75
C LEU A 710 -13.79 -3.87 -10.77
N GLY A 711 -13.61 -4.50 -9.60
CA GLY A 711 -13.64 -5.96 -9.45
C GLY A 711 -14.98 -6.61 -9.81
N VAL A 712 -16.09 -5.85 -9.82
CA VAL A 712 -17.41 -6.30 -10.27
C VAL A 712 -17.52 -6.26 -11.79
N GLY A 713 -16.83 -5.31 -12.44
CA GLY A 713 -16.88 -5.10 -13.89
C GLY A 713 -15.91 -5.97 -14.68
N SER A 714 -14.66 -6.14 -14.21
CA SER A 714 -13.60 -6.89 -14.92
C SER A 714 -13.77 -8.41 -14.89
N ALA A 715 -14.76 -8.90 -14.10
CA ALA A 715 -15.23 -10.27 -14.04
C ALA A 715 -15.72 -10.79 -15.41
N SER A 716 -14.80 -11.31 -16.21
CA SER A 716 -15.03 -11.75 -17.59
C SER A 716 -15.33 -13.25 -17.73
N LYS A 717 -15.73 -13.94 -16.65
CA LYS A 717 -16.11 -15.37 -16.69
C LYS A 717 -17.60 -15.57 -16.45
N GLU A 718 -18.22 -16.41 -17.28
CA GLU A 718 -19.60 -16.87 -17.08
C GLU A 718 -19.77 -17.51 -15.70
N GLY A 719 -20.70 -16.97 -14.89
CA GLY A 719 -21.08 -17.54 -13.59
C GLY A 719 -20.32 -16.96 -12.40
N ASP A 720 -19.76 -15.75 -12.52
CA ASP A 720 -18.87 -15.19 -11.51
C ASP A 720 -19.59 -14.92 -10.17
N ARG A 721 -18.96 -15.38 -9.09
CA ARG A 721 -19.44 -15.24 -7.71
C ARG A 721 -19.32 -13.79 -7.23
N THR A 722 -18.42 -13.02 -7.82
CA THR A 722 -18.11 -11.63 -7.43
C THR A 722 -19.28 -10.68 -7.69
N THR A 723 -19.85 -10.68 -8.90
CA THR A 723 -20.99 -9.82 -9.24
C THR A 723 -22.25 -10.18 -8.46
N LYS A 724 -22.52 -11.48 -8.26
CA LYS A 724 -23.63 -11.93 -7.41
C LYS A 724 -23.44 -11.54 -5.94
N ALA A 725 -22.23 -11.63 -5.40
CA ALA A 725 -21.92 -11.18 -4.04
C ALA A 725 -22.14 -9.68 -3.87
N ALA A 726 -21.64 -8.85 -4.80
CA ALA A 726 -21.88 -7.41 -4.80
C ALA A 726 -23.39 -7.08 -4.85
N LEU A 727 -24.15 -7.80 -5.69
CA LEU A 727 -25.61 -7.67 -5.77
C LEU A 727 -26.31 -8.02 -4.46
N GLY A 728 -25.86 -9.06 -3.76
CA GLY A 728 -26.38 -9.37 -2.43
C GLY A 728 -26.19 -8.22 -1.46
N LYS A 729 -24.96 -7.69 -1.39
CA LYS A 729 -24.62 -6.62 -0.46
C LYS A 729 -25.45 -5.37 -0.72
N ILE A 730 -25.66 -4.96 -1.97
CA ILE A 730 -26.48 -3.78 -2.27
C ILE A 730 -27.96 -3.97 -1.94
N VAL A 731 -28.51 -5.16 -2.17
CA VAL A 731 -29.90 -5.46 -1.77
C VAL A 731 -30.07 -5.32 -0.26
N VAL A 732 -29.12 -5.85 0.51
CA VAL A 732 -29.10 -5.74 1.97
C VAL A 732 -28.99 -4.28 2.41
N VAL A 733 -28.04 -3.52 1.86
CA VAL A 733 -27.84 -2.11 2.22
C VAL A 733 -29.06 -1.25 1.88
N ARG A 734 -29.68 -1.47 0.71
CA ARG A 734 -30.91 -0.76 0.33
C ARG A 734 -32.07 -1.10 1.25
N SER A 735 -32.20 -2.36 1.66
CA SER A 735 -33.22 -2.74 2.66
C SER A 735 -32.95 -2.06 3.99
N TYR A 736 -31.70 -2.12 4.47
CA TYR A 736 -31.28 -1.51 5.73
C TYR A 736 -31.54 0.00 5.74
N ARG A 737 -31.18 0.73 4.67
CA ARG A 737 -31.43 2.18 4.56
C ARG A 737 -32.91 2.53 4.39
N ARG A 738 -33.72 1.64 3.82
CA ARG A 738 -35.18 1.85 3.78
C ARG A 738 -35.78 1.75 5.18
N ASP A 739 -35.32 0.79 5.97
CA ASP A 739 -35.84 0.53 7.31
C ASP A 739 -35.24 1.51 8.34
N HIS A 740 -34.02 2.02 8.06
CA HIS A 740 -33.29 2.99 8.87
C HIS A 740 -32.73 4.14 7.99
N PRO A 741 -33.56 5.10 7.55
CA PRO A 741 -33.14 6.16 6.62
C PRO A 741 -32.02 7.06 7.13
N ALA A 742 -31.94 7.27 8.44
CA ALA A 742 -30.89 8.06 9.08
C ALA A 742 -29.65 7.22 9.44
N GLY A 743 -29.67 5.89 9.23
CA GLY A 743 -28.60 4.97 9.62
C GLY A 743 -27.38 5.00 8.69
N LEU A 744 -26.21 4.74 9.25
CA LEU A 744 -24.99 4.49 8.48
C LEU A 744 -24.92 3.01 8.07
N ALA A 745 -24.40 2.76 6.87
CA ALA A 745 -24.08 1.42 6.38
C ALA A 745 -22.68 1.44 5.78
N VAL A 746 -21.83 0.52 6.23
CA VAL A 746 -20.39 0.50 5.96
C VAL A 746 -19.99 -0.87 5.45
N SER A 747 -19.32 -0.93 4.29
CA SER A 747 -18.67 -2.14 3.79
C SER A 747 -17.36 -2.37 4.53
N LEU A 748 -17.12 -3.61 4.95
CA LEU A 748 -15.88 -4.05 5.58
C LEU A 748 -14.87 -4.63 4.57
N ASP A 749 -15.16 -4.56 3.27
CA ASP A 749 -14.25 -4.97 2.21
C ASP A 749 -13.13 -3.96 1.97
N THR A 750 -12.31 -3.72 2.99
CA THR A 750 -11.09 -2.91 2.91
C THR A 750 -9.90 -3.72 3.47
N PRO A 751 -8.65 -3.45 3.03
CA PRO A 751 -7.45 -4.05 3.58
C PRO A 751 -7.35 -3.83 5.09
N GLU A 752 -7.60 -2.60 5.56
CA GLU A 752 -7.47 -2.23 6.97
C GLU A 752 -8.53 -2.92 7.82
N ALA A 753 -9.78 -3.04 7.33
CA ALA A 753 -10.81 -3.76 8.07
C ALA A 753 -10.50 -5.26 8.13
N ARG A 754 -10.04 -5.87 7.03
CA ARG A 754 -9.61 -7.28 7.01
C ARG A 754 -8.46 -7.55 7.97
N GLN A 755 -7.54 -6.60 8.06
CA GLN A 755 -6.39 -6.64 8.93
C GLN A 755 -6.79 -6.51 10.41
N TRP A 756 -7.61 -5.52 10.76
CA TRP A 756 -7.83 -5.14 12.16
C TRP A 756 -9.16 -5.62 12.75
N LEU A 757 -10.26 -5.64 11.99
CA LEU A 757 -11.62 -5.90 12.47
C LEU A 757 -12.02 -7.38 12.48
N VAL A 758 -11.05 -8.24 12.79
CA VAL A 758 -11.21 -9.70 12.94
C VAL A 758 -10.62 -10.13 14.28
N ALA A 759 -11.34 -10.98 15.03
CA ALA A 759 -10.86 -11.55 16.29
C ALA A 759 -11.27 -13.04 16.45
N GLY A 760 -10.36 -13.90 16.91
CA GLY A 760 -10.66 -15.30 17.29
C GLY A 760 -9.67 -16.35 16.78
N ARG A 761 -9.70 -17.56 17.38
CA ARG A 761 -8.79 -18.67 17.05
C ARG A 761 -9.10 -19.32 15.70
N VAL A 762 -8.05 -19.68 14.96
CA VAL A 762 -8.12 -20.53 13.78
C VAL A 762 -8.54 -21.94 14.19
N VAL A 763 -9.82 -22.28 14.01
CA VAL A 763 -10.29 -23.67 13.97
C VAL A 763 -10.13 -24.10 12.51
N ASP A 764 -9.29 -25.11 12.25
CA ASP A 764 -9.11 -25.79 10.95
C ASP A 764 -8.31 -25.09 9.84
N GLY A 765 -7.13 -24.51 10.14
CA GLY A 765 -6.02 -24.31 9.19
C GLY A 765 -6.30 -23.58 7.86
N ALA A 766 -7.51 -23.03 7.67
CA ALA A 766 -7.96 -22.44 6.42
C ALA A 766 -7.85 -20.92 6.52
N GLU A 767 -6.96 -20.37 5.70
CA GLU A 767 -6.65 -18.96 5.47
C GLU A 767 -7.83 -18.14 4.86
N ASN A 768 -9.08 -18.51 5.15
CA ASN A 768 -10.24 -17.82 4.58
C ASN A 768 -10.74 -16.71 5.50
N ARG A 769 -10.87 -15.50 4.92
CA ARG A 769 -11.60 -14.30 5.36
C ARG A 769 -12.66 -14.63 6.43
N ARG A 770 -12.37 -14.32 7.70
CA ARG A 770 -13.27 -14.53 8.86
C ARG A 770 -13.95 -13.25 9.31
N GLN A 771 -14.24 -12.36 8.37
CA GLN A 771 -14.87 -11.07 8.65
C GLN A 771 -16.29 -11.08 8.12
N ALA A 772 -17.18 -10.34 8.78
CA ALA A 772 -18.48 -9.99 8.24
C ALA A 772 -18.34 -9.05 7.03
N ASP A 773 -19.35 -9.02 6.16
CA ASP A 773 -19.37 -8.16 4.97
C ASP A 773 -19.65 -6.68 5.30
N LEU A 774 -20.58 -6.40 6.23
CA LEU A 774 -21.13 -5.06 6.46
C LEU A 774 -21.28 -4.73 7.97
N ILE A 775 -21.28 -3.45 8.28
CA ILE A 775 -21.73 -2.89 9.58
C ILE A 775 -22.79 -1.81 9.34
N GLY A 776 -23.91 -1.94 10.02
CA GLY A 776 -24.91 -0.89 10.20
C GLY A 776 -24.71 -0.16 11.53
N LEU A 777 -24.92 1.16 11.55
CA LEU A 777 -25.02 1.94 12.79
C LEU A 777 -26.27 2.80 12.74
N ARG A 778 -27.08 2.78 13.80
CA ARG A 778 -28.34 3.52 13.89
C ARG A 778 -28.65 3.93 15.32
N GLU A 779 -29.49 4.93 15.46
CA GLU A 779 -30.03 5.32 16.76
C GLU A 779 -31.03 4.28 17.28
N SER A 780 -31.01 4.09 18.59
CA SER A 780 -32.03 3.31 19.31
C SER A 780 -33.16 4.24 19.78
N GLU A 781 -34.34 3.67 20.02
CA GLU A 781 -35.48 4.41 20.59
C GLU A 781 -35.16 5.00 21.98
N ASP A 782 -34.23 4.39 22.73
CA ASP A 782 -33.82 4.80 24.07
C ASP A 782 -32.72 5.89 24.10
N GLY A 783 -32.35 6.45 22.94
CA GLY A 783 -31.32 7.49 22.83
C GLY A 783 -29.86 6.99 22.86
N GLY A 784 -29.65 5.67 22.83
CA GLY A 784 -28.36 5.03 22.54
C GLY A 784 -28.15 4.70 21.06
N LEU A 785 -27.11 3.92 20.74
CA LEU A 785 -26.84 3.41 19.39
C LEU A 785 -26.96 1.89 19.31
N ILE A 786 -27.33 1.39 18.13
CA ILE A 786 -27.30 -0.02 17.76
C ILE A 786 -26.33 -0.20 16.60
N LEU A 787 -25.38 -1.13 16.77
CA LEU A 787 -24.45 -1.57 15.75
C LEU A 787 -24.84 -2.97 15.29
N ASP A 788 -25.22 -3.09 14.03
CA ASP A 788 -25.64 -4.34 13.39
C ASP A 788 -24.48 -4.89 12.54
N ILE A 789 -23.96 -6.07 12.90
CA ILE A 789 -22.91 -6.75 12.14
C ILE A 789 -23.58 -7.74 11.19
N VAL A 790 -23.37 -7.57 9.88
CA VAL A 790 -24.18 -8.25 8.87
C VAL A 790 -23.30 -9.04 7.90
N GLU A 791 -23.57 -10.35 7.79
CA GLU A 791 -22.99 -11.23 6.77
C GLU A 791 -24.03 -11.53 5.67
N VAL A 792 -23.62 -11.42 4.40
CA VAL A 792 -24.53 -11.54 3.25
C VAL A 792 -24.22 -12.79 2.44
N LYS A 793 -25.21 -13.69 2.30
CA LYS A 793 -25.07 -14.93 1.53
C LYS A 793 -25.98 -14.97 0.31
N THR A 794 -25.38 -15.14 -0.87
CA THR A 794 -26.08 -15.08 -2.17
C THR A 794 -26.12 -16.42 -2.92
N HIS A 795 -25.38 -17.44 -2.50
CA HIS A 795 -25.16 -18.65 -3.32
C HIS A 795 -25.18 -20.00 -2.57
N ASP A 796 -25.58 -20.04 -1.31
CA ASP A 796 -25.59 -21.30 -0.56
C ASP A 796 -26.92 -22.05 -0.76
N ALA A 797 -26.84 -23.23 -1.37
CA ALA A 797 -27.95 -24.18 -1.49
C ALA A 797 -28.12 -25.07 -0.24
N GLY A 798 -27.17 -25.02 0.71
CA GLY A 798 -27.19 -25.74 1.98
C GLY A 798 -27.65 -24.90 3.17
N ALA A 799 -27.71 -25.52 4.36
CA ALA A 799 -27.94 -24.82 5.61
C ALA A 799 -26.77 -23.86 5.90
N LEU A 800 -27.08 -22.57 6.11
CA LEU A 800 -26.09 -21.54 6.42
C LEU A 800 -25.43 -21.74 7.79
N TYR A 801 -26.17 -22.35 8.71
CA TYR A 801 -25.75 -22.67 10.05
C TYR A 801 -26.47 -23.93 10.53
N ASN A 802 -25.91 -24.56 11.56
CA ASN A 802 -26.51 -25.66 12.30
C ASN A 802 -26.73 -25.21 13.75
N VAL A 803 -27.79 -25.71 14.38
CA VAL A 803 -28.06 -25.49 15.80
C VAL A 803 -27.99 -26.83 16.51
N THR A 804 -27.03 -26.97 17.43
CA THR A 804 -26.86 -28.19 18.24
C THR A 804 -26.80 -27.77 19.70
N ASP A 805 -27.65 -28.35 20.57
CA ASP A 805 -27.74 -28.02 21.99
C ASP A 805 -27.89 -26.52 22.29
N GLY A 806 -28.61 -25.79 21.44
CA GLY A 806 -28.79 -24.33 21.54
C GLY A 806 -27.59 -23.50 21.08
N VAL A 807 -26.50 -24.13 20.62
CA VAL A 807 -25.33 -23.46 20.05
C VAL A 807 -25.47 -23.39 18.53
N ILE A 808 -25.42 -22.18 17.99
CA ILE A 808 -25.42 -21.92 16.55
C ILE A 808 -23.98 -22.01 16.04
N SER A 809 -23.74 -22.78 14.98
CA SER A 809 -22.42 -22.98 14.37
C SER A 809 -22.49 -22.95 12.85
N GLY A 810 -21.42 -22.51 12.20
CA GLY A 810 -21.31 -22.49 10.75
C GLY A 810 -20.40 -21.37 10.27
N LYS A 811 -19.89 -21.48 9.05
CA LYS A 811 -18.93 -20.50 8.51
C LYS A 811 -19.44 -19.04 8.56
N PRO A 812 -20.69 -18.71 8.17
CA PRO A 812 -21.21 -17.35 8.30
C PRO A 812 -21.31 -16.88 9.76
N VAL A 813 -21.60 -17.80 10.68
CA VAL A 813 -21.65 -17.52 12.13
C VAL A 813 -20.26 -17.17 12.63
N ASP A 814 -19.24 -17.93 12.22
CA ASP A 814 -17.85 -17.67 12.60
C ASP A 814 -17.36 -16.30 12.10
N GLN A 815 -17.75 -15.91 10.87
CA GLN A 815 -17.44 -14.60 10.30
C GLN A 815 -18.05 -13.46 11.12
N VAL A 816 -19.36 -13.52 11.41
CA VAL A 816 -20.04 -12.50 12.20
C VAL A 816 -19.51 -12.46 13.63
N MET A 817 -19.29 -13.62 14.26
CA MET A 817 -18.80 -13.69 15.64
C MET A 817 -17.35 -13.20 15.78
N ALA A 818 -16.53 -13.36 14.76
CA ALA A 818 -15.17 -12.82 14.76
C ALA A 818 -15.16 -11.29 14.72
N THR A 819 -15.98 -10.68 13.85
CA THR A 819 -16.17 -9.22 13.83
C THR A 819 -16.84 -8.73 15.13
N TYR A 820 -17.82 -9.46 15.65
CA TYR A 820 -18.50 -9.16 16.92
C TYR A 820 -17.53 -9.08 18.10
N ARG A 821 -16.64 -10.07 18.23
CA ARG A 821 -15.60 -10.09 19.27
C ARG A 821 -14.62 -8.91 19.11
N ALA A 822 -14.23 -8.60 17.89
CA ALA A 822 -13.36 -7.46 17.61
C ALA A 822 -14.02 -6.14 18.08
N ILE A 823 -15.31 -5.93 17.75
CA ILE A 823 -16.04 -4.72 18.13
C ILE A 823 -16.29 -4.66 19.64
N ILE A 824 -16.68 -5.77 20.28
CA ILE A 824 -16.83 -5.80 21.75
C ILE A 824 -15.52 -5.41 22.43
N SER A 825 -14.37 -5.86 21.93
CA SER A 825 -13.07 -5.52 22.54
C SER A 825 -12.80 -4.00 22.56
N ILE A 826 -13.37 -3.25 21.61
CA ILE A 826 -13.25 -1.78 21.54
C ILE A 826 -14.04 -1.10 22.67
N PHE A 827 -15.23 -1.60 22.98
CA PHE A 827 -16.17 -0.95 23.89
C PHE A 827 -16.28 -1.61 25.28
N GLY A 828 -15.76 -2.83 25.46
CA GLY A 828 -16.08 -3.71 26.60
C GLY A 828 -15.14 -3.68 27.81
N GLY A 829 -14.02 -2.93 27.82
CA GLY A 829 -13.06 -2.92 28.94
C GLY A 829 -12.30 -1.60 29.14
N THR A 830 -11.62 -1.44 30.28
CA THR A 830 -10.72 -0.30 30.55
C THR A 830 -9.43 -0.40 29.73
N GLU A 831 -8.89 0.71 29.24
CA GLU A 831 -7.71 0.72 28.35
C GLU A 831 -6.46 0.03 28.92
N ALA A 832 -6.34 -0.08 30.25
CA ALA A 832 -5.22 -0.75 30.92
C ALA A 832 -5.20 -2.29 30.72
N GLU A 833 -6.38 -2.90 30.57
CA GLU A 833 -6.57 -4.36 30.45
C GLU A 833 -6.83 -4.80 29.00
N ALA A 834 -6.85 -3.85 28.06
CA ALA A 834 -7.16 -4.10 26.66
C ALA A 834 -5.93 -4.64 25.92
N SER A 835 -6.13 -5.66 25.07
CA SER A 835 -5.13 -6.15 24.10
C SER A 835 -4.55 -4.96 23.30
N PRO A 836 -3.24 -4.97 22.96
CA PRO A 836 -2.60 -3.89 22.19
C PRO A 836 -3.27 -3.62 20.84
N LEU A 837 -4.09 -4.56 20.34
CA LEU A 837 -4.85 -4.45 19.10
C LEU A 837 -6.17 -3.71 19.24
N VAL A 838 -6.68 -3.50 20.46
CA VAL A 838 -7.93 -2.78 20.69
C VAL A 838 -7.83 -1.34 20.18
N ARG A 839 -6.66 -0.71 20.34
CA ARG A 839 -6.40 0.66 19.88
C ARG A 839 -6.42 0.79 18.36
N PRO A 840 -5.63 0.02 17.58
CA PRO A 840 -5.72 0.08 16.12
C PRO A 840 -7.10 -0.36 15.61
N ARG A 841 -7.77 -1.34 16.23
CA ARG A 841 -9.17 -1.69 15.94
C ARG A 841 -10.12 -0.50 16.09
N ARG A 842 -10.01 0.24 17.20
CA ARG A 842 -10.82 1.43 17.49
C ARG A 842 -10.59 2.50 16.43
N GLU A 843 -9.33 2.81 16.10
CA GLU A 843 -9.00 3.83 15.09
C GLU A 843 -9.48 3.43 13.69
N VAL A 844 -9.32 2.17 13.30
CA VAL A 844 -9.81 1.66 12.01
C VAL A 844 -11.33 1.72 11.94
N LEU A 845 -12.06 1.24 12.97
CA LEU A 845 -13.51 1.31 13.01
C LEU A 845 -14.01 2.77 12.99
N ARG A 846 -13.35 3.65 13.76
CA ARG A 846 -13.63 5.09 13.79
C ARG A 846 -13.48 5.71 12.41
N ASN A 847 -12.35 5.46 11.74
CA ASN A 847 -12.14 5.96 10.39
C ASN A 847 -13.23 5.49 9.43
N HIS A 848 -13.58 4.20 9.43
CA HIS A 848 -14.64 3.66 8.57
C HIS A 848 -16.00 4.36 8.73
N PHE A 849 -16.42 4.64 9.97
CA PHE A 849 -17.66 5.38 10.21
C PHE A 849 -17.58 6.85 9.77
N TYR A 850 -16.46 7.53 10.03
CA TYR A 850 -16.29 8.91 9.55
C TYR A 850 -16.21 9.00 8.03
N GLN A 851 -15.55 8.06 7.36
CA GLN A 851 -15.55 8.01 5.90
C GLN A 851 -16.97 7.79 5.34
N ALA A 852 -17.76 6.90 5.95
CA ALA A 852 -19.15 6.70 5.55
C ALA A 852 -20.01 7.96 5.75
N CYS A 853 -19.83 8.67 6.87
CA CYS A 853 -20.45 9.97 7.13
C CYS A 853 -20.03 11.03 6.10
N LEU A 854 -18.75 11.05 5.70
CA LEU A 854 -18.19 12.04 4.77
C LEU A 854 -18.74 11.91 3.35
N ARG A 855 -19.15 10.70 2.93
CA ARG A 855 -19.75 10.43 1.61
C ARG A 855 -21.15 10.99 1.44
N ASP A 856 -21.85 11.27 2.53
CA ASP A 856 -23.20 11.84 2.43
C ASP A 856 -23.15 13.25 1.82
N GLY A 857 -24.20 13.66 1.12
CA GLY A 857 -24.28 15.01 0.56
C GLY A 857 -24.78 16.05 1.56
N ASP A 858 -25.53 15.62 2.59
CA ASP A 858 -26.25 16.50 3.50
C ASP A 858 -25.37 17.01 4.66
N PRO A 859 -25.15 18.34 4.76
CA PRO A 859 -24.43 18.92 5.89
C PRO A 859 -25.06 18.66 7.26
N GLU A 860 -26.39 18.55 7.36
CA GLU A 860 -27.09 18.32 8.63
C GLU A 860 -26.87 16.89 9.11
N PHE A 861 -27.02 15.92 8.21
CA PHE A 861 -26.62 14.53 8.43
C PHE A 861 -25.17 14.41 8.93
N LYS A 862 -24.23 15.09 8.26
CA LYS A 862 -22.82 15.09 8.66
C LYS A 862 -22.59 15.65 10.05
N GLN A 863 -23.24 16.78 10.37
CA GLN A 863 -23.09 17.41 11.68
C GLN A 863 -23.64 16.50 12.80
N HIS A 864 -24.80 15.90 12.56
CA HIS A 864 -25.46 15.00 13.51
C HIS A 864 -24.61 13.76 13.79
N TRP A 865 -24.21 13.04 12.74
CA TRP A 865 -23.36 11.84 12.88
C TRP A 865 -21.97 12.15 13.39
N HIS A 866 -21.37 13.31 13.04
CA HIS A 866 -20.10 13.73 13.64
C HIS A 866 -20.18 13.81 15.17
N SER A 867 -21.27 14.37 15.71
CA SER A 867 -21.50 14.46 17.15
C SER A 867 -21.68 13.07 17.76
N LEU A 868 -22.59 12.25 17.20
CA LEU A 868 -22.86 10.91 17.71
C LEU A 868 -21.62 10.00 17.70
N LEU A 869 -20.79 10.07 16.65
CA LEU A 869 -19.57 9.29 16.56
C LEU A 869 -18.54 9.71 17.61
N ASN A 870 -18.39 11.02 17.88
CA ASN A 870 -17.52 11.47 18.97
C ASN A 870 -18.01 10.95 20.31
N ASP A 871 -19.30 11.09 20.61
CA ASP A 871 -19.86 10.60 21.87
C ASP A 871 -19.77 9.07 22.00
N LEU A 872 -19.91 8.32 20.90
CA LEU A 872 -19.73 6.87 20.87
C LEU A 872 -18.29 6.48 21.24
N PHE A 873 -17.30 7.05 20.55
CA PHE A 873 -15.90 6.69 20.77
C PHE A 873 -15.33 7.28 22.07
N ASP A 874 -15.96 8.31 22.63
CA ASP A 874 -15.70 8.82 23.99
C ASP A 874 -16.45 8.01 25.07
N ARG A 875 -17.26 7.01 24.68
CA ARG A 875 -18.08 6.16 25.57
C ARG A 875 -19.10 6.95 26.41
N LYS A 876 -19.61 8.05 25.87
CA LYS A 876 -20.64 8.90 26.48
C LYS A 876 -22.06 8.41 26.22
N ILE A 877 -22.25 7.57 25.19
CA ILE A 877 -23.55 6.98 24.83
C ILE A 877 -23.47 5.45 24.85
N PRO A 878 -24.55 4.76 25.26
CA PRO A 878 -24.59 3.31 25.29
C PRO A 878 -24.65 2.74 23.87
N LEU A 879 -23.97 1.61 23.66
CA LEU A 879 -23.95 0.86 22.40
C LEU A 879 -24.50 -0.55 22.60
N LYS A 880 -25.49 -0.94 21.82
CA LYS A 880 -25.95 -2.32 21.69
C LYS A 880 -25.39 -2.92 20.40
N ILE A 881 -24.77 -4.09 20.48
CA ILE A 881 -24.18 -4.78 19.32
C ILE A 881 -25.05 -5.99 18.98
N GLN A 882 -25.43 -6.14 17.71
CA GLN A 882 -26.21 -7.24 17.18
C GLN A 882 -25.49 -7.89 16.00
N ALA A 883 -25.89 -9.13 15.69
CA ALA A 883 -25.26 -9.99 14.71
C ALA A 883 -26.35 -10.60 13.82
N GLU A 884 -26.24 -10.41 12.51
CA GLU A 884 -27.23 -10.84 11.53
C GLU A 884 -26.58 -11.59 10.37
N ILE A 885 -27.26 -12.63 9.89
CA ILE A 885 -26.89 -13.35 8.66
C ILE A 885 -28.07 -13.22 7.72
N ILE A 886 -27.86 -12.54 6.59
CA ILE A 886 -28.93 -12.27 5.62
C ILE A 886 -28.68 -13.09 4.35
N ARG A 887 -29.69 -13.87 3.96
CA ARG A 887 -29.68 -14.63 2.72
C ARG A 887 -30.42 -13.85 1.64
N VAL A 888 -29.72 -13.53 0.54
CA VAL A 888 -30.32 -12.90 -0.64
C VAL A 888 -30.53 -13.97 -1.71
N GLN A 889 -31.79 -14.29 -2.00
CA GLN A 889 -32.15 -15.21 -3.07
C GLN A 889 -32.33 -14.44 -4.38
N LEU A 890 -31.27 -14.43 -5.20
CA LEU A 890 -31.37 -14.00 -6.59
C LEU A 890 -31.94 -15.20 -7.37
N ALA A 891 -33.20 -15.13 -7.79
CA ALA A 891 -33.97 -16.27 -8.29
C ALA A 891 -33.17 -17.17 -9.27
N SER A 892 -32.71 -18.33 -8.77
CA SER A 892 -32.64 -19.53 -9.61
C SER A 892 -34.07 -20.02 -9.74
N VAL A 893 -34.50 -20.39 -10.94
CA VAL A 893 -35.73 -21.16 -11.15
C VAL A 893 -35.71 -22.32 -10.14
N ALA A 894 -36.49 -22.23 -9.06
CA ALA A 894 -36.94 -23.44 -8.41
C ALA A 894 -37.60 -24.22 -9.54
N PRO A 895 -37.23 -25.49 -9.81
CA PRO A 895 -38.02 -26.30 -10.72
C PRO A 895 -39.43 -26.21 -10.17
N SER A 896 -40.30 -25.49 -10.87
CA SER A 896 -41.71 -25.46 -10.56
C SER A 896 -42.12 -26.91 -10.65
N GLU A 897 -42.35 -27.55 -9.50
CA GLU A 897 -43.14 -28.76 -9.47
C GLU A 897 -44.47 -28.34 -10.09
N HIS A 898 -44.64 -28.69 -11.36
CA HIS A 898 -45.95 -28.72 -11.99
C HIS A 898 -46.75 -29.76 -11.22
N VAL A 899 -47.35 -29.36 -10.09
CA VAL A 899 -48.46 -30.11 -9.51
C VAL A 899 -49.64 -29.84 -10.43
N THR A 900 -49.81 -30.71 -11.41
CA THR A 900 -51.06 -30.81 -12.14
C THR A 900 -52.11 -31.30 -11.14
N LEU A 901 -52.87 -30.37 -10.56
CA LEU A 901 -54.11 -30.72 -9.88
C LEU A 901 -55.10 -31.14 -10.97
N VAL A 902 -55.25 -32.45 -11.13
CA VAL A 902 -56.36 -33.05 -11.86
C VAL A 902 -57.57 -33.00 -10.93
N THR A 903 -58.56 -32.19 -11.28
CA THR A 903 -59.94 -32.31 -10.78
C THR A 903 -60.69 -33.38 -11.53
#